data_AF-A0A8T3ZI61-F1
#
_entry.id   AF-A0A8T3ZI61-F1
#
_cell.length_a   1.000
_cell.length_b   1.000
_cell.length_c   1.000
_cell.angle_alpha   90.00
_cell.angle_beta   90.00
_cell.angle_gamma   90.00
#
_symmetry.space_group_name_H-M   'P 1'
#
loop_
_entity.id
_entity.type
_entity.pdbx_description
1 polymer ?
#
loop_
_entity_poly.entity_id
_entity_poly.type
_entity_poly.pdbx_seq_one_letter_code
_entity_poly.pdbx_strand_id
1 'polypeptide(L)'
;MKVFREKTGIKYSKVAVITNRNICDNRGGWTFDFGGTTQVVLAESDDPGTMTHELGHQFALREEYCSCDTVYKDGLDMGIFCGSYAPYNPLRADLGCDVNGDCCFSADLPEPYTGCKACKGNIDRLSGGELIKERSAMSGGRSFWKGIIFGQRDHYSQNAYEHLQTQRLMECGSGGGGSWSQSWLQSKSLSVESNVSNATNSTLEIKLRVYKNNTVVPSNISIDFGEKLDHDDENGTYSLRILDGNETTIYTRNFSLSFFILSDPIMLTNVTIFYDRIPFIPSMKKIKLYYNGSPIFSLNVGTVCNYNAICEPRRNESYYSCPNDCLPYANDSICNNNFDGGCDPDCLKGYDPDCKLAKITKKVFDYGLDNNSDGLFDYLVAKIEINVSEPGSYGIRAGLASSDMQIITESSTALFNLSAGLHNVSVMFSGYDIFNSRKNGSYWLKYVRLFDENNKTIDFGYLINQTSWYNYTQFQKQASFSGYYIDNVIDVSGDGFYDYLNVNAGVIASKAGIFKIYGELRDKNNIYIDGVYVYANLSAGSHIVSFNFSGLRINANGKDGPYNLYYVKLSNYTNGFIFDSKYNVYNTSNYNYLNFAGATIAGFVTGVNSTGVSDSEIVLQGPRSYYTYTDINGSYRIGGLFNGTYDIFVRSPYDSEFADVNSTIDLQYGTVTSFNITLQKGGIIEGTVLDYDGYPISYVDVYAEGPSYRYGETDENGEYILRGL
;
A
#
# COMPACT_ATOMS: atom_id res chain seq x y z
N MET A 1 6.93 11.46 -25.86
CA MET A 1 6.02 12.00 -26.91
C MET A 1 6.71 12.28 -28.25
N LYS A 2 7.67 13.22 -28.38
CA LYS A 2 8.27 13.60 -29.69
C LYS A 2 8.82 12.40 -30.48
N VAL A 3 9.62 11.56 -29.83
CA VAL A 3 10.19 10.30 -30.37
C VAL A 3 9.12 9.27 -30.82
N PHE A 4 7.91 9.31 -30.25
CA PHE A 4 6.84 8.37 -30.61
C PHE A 4 6.13 8.78 -31.91
N ARG A 5 5.90 10.10 -32.10
CA ARG A 5 5.34 10.67 -33.34
C ARG A 5 6.22 10.40 -34.57
N GLU A 6 7.55 10.46 -34.40
CA GLU A 6 8.51 10.26 -35.50
C GLU A 6 8.62 8.81 -35.98
N LYS A 7 8.19 7.82 -35.18
CA LYS A 7 8.27 6.39 -35.54
C LYS A 7 6.97 5.77 -36.08
N THR A 8 5.80 6.32 -35.74
CA THR A 8 4.50 5.70 -36.11
C THR A 8 3.72 6.49 -37.16
N GLY A 9 4.01 7.77 -37.38
CA GLY A 9 3.39 8.59 -38.44
C GLY A 9 1.95 9.05 -38.18
N ILE A 10 1.30 8.58 -37.10
CA ILE A 10 -0.12 8.89 -36.81
C ILE A 10 -0.24 10.21 -36.01
N LYS A 11 -1.22 11.05 -36.38
CA LYS A 11 -1.48 12.36 -35.76
C LYS A 11 -2.76 12.35 -34.92
N TYR A 12 -2.61 12.21 -33.59
CA TYR A 12 -3.70 12.41 -32.62
C TYR A 12 -3.61 13.79 -31.93
N SER A 13 -4.79 14.31 -31.53
CA SER A 13 -4.99 15.67 -30.98
C SER A 13 -5.12 15.74 -29.46
N LYS A 14 -5.56 14.67 -28.78
CA LYS A 14 -5.57 14.53 -27.31
C LYS A 14 -5.25 13.09 -26.88
N VAL A 15 -4.71 12.92 -25.67
CA VAL A 15 -4.45 11.63 -25.02
C VAL A 15 -4.81 11.80 -23.54
N ALA A 16 -5.57 10.86 -22.97
CA ALA A 16 -5.78 10.76 -21.53
C ALA A 16 -4.85 9.69 -20.95
N VAL A 17 -4.27 9.96 -19.78
CA VAL A 17 -3.46 8.99 -19.02
C VAL A 17 -4.04 8.95 -17.61
N ILE A 18 -4.56 7.79 -17.22
CA ILE A 18 -5.07 7.56 -15.86
C ILE A 18 -3.96 6.94 -15.03
N THR A 19 -3.51 7.63 -13.98
CA THR A 19 -2.53 7.13 -13.01
C THR A 19 -3.16 6.99 -11.64
N ASN A 20 -3.07 5.79 -11.07
CA ASN A 20 -3.72 5.50 -9.79
C ASN A 20 -2.81 5.87 -8.60
N ARG A 21 -2.77 7.16 -8.21
CA ARG A 21 -2.37 7.69 -6.88
C ARG A 21 -2.41 9.22 -6.83
N ASN A 22 -2.91 9.77 -5.72
CA ASN A 22 -2.72 11.17 -5.35
C ASN A 22 -1.25 11.41 -4.92
N ILE A 23 -0.60 12.41 -5.51
CA ILE A 23 0.64 12.99 -4.99
C ILE A 23 0.48 14.52 -5.02
N CYS A 24 0.26 15.11 -3.84
CA CYS A 24 0.56 16.51 -3.60
C CYS A 24 1.83 16.56 -2.76
N ASP A 25 2.93 17.09 -3.31
CA ASP A 25 4.03 17.59 -2.49
C ASP A 25 4.60 18.88 -3.09
N ASN A 26 4.90 19.83 -2.20
CA ASN A 26 5.37 21.17 -2.51
C ASN A 26 6.89 21.24 -2.30
N ARG A 27 7.66 20.79 -3.29
CA ARG A 27 9.02 21.28 -3.66
C ARG A 27 9.54 20.55 -4.90
N GLY A 28 10.24 21.26 -5.77
CA GLY A 28 10.73 20.71 -7.03
C GLY A 28 11.93 19.77 -6.86
N GLY A 29 11.90 18.62 -7.53
CA GLY A 29 12.99 17.66 -7.64
C GLY A 29 12.52 16.40 -8.37
N TRP A 30 13.23 15.97 -9.42
CA TRP A 30 12.83 14.82 -10.22
C TRP A 30 13.40 13.52 -9.63
N THR A 31 12.55 12.54 -9.33
CA THR A 31 12.94 11.13 -9.22
C THR A 31 11.91 10.23 -9.90
N PHE A 32 12.39 9.40 -10.82
CA PHE A 32 11.71 8.21 -11.31
C PHE A 32 12.59 7.02 -10.92
N ASP A 33 12.01 5.97 -10.35
CA ASP A 33 12.52 4.62 -10.56
C ASP A 33 11.36 3.61 -10.65
N PHE A 34 11.67 2.45 -11.23
CA PHE A 34 10.74 1.54 -11.90
C PHE A 34 10.42 0.30 -11.06
N GLY A 35 9.30 -0.36 -11.39
CA GLY A 35 9.05 -1.75 -11.00
C GLY A 35 7.65 -2.01 -10.44
N GLY A 36 6.79 -2.69 -11.22
CA GLY A 36 5.45 -3.10 -10.78
C GLY A 36 4.33 -2.81 -11.78
N THR A 37 4.41 -3.41 -12.98
CA THR A 37 3.32 -3.56 -13.96
C THR A 37 2.28 -2.42 -14.05
N THR A 38 2.67 -1.28 -14.64
CA THR A 38 1.70 -0.31 -15.15
C THR A 38 1.09 -0.86 -16.45
N GLN A 39 -0.15 -1.33 -16.44
CA GLN A 39 -0.87 -1.62 -17.68
C GLN A 39 -1.32 -0.31 -18.32
N VAL A 40 -0.95 -0.09 -19.59
CA VAL A 40 -1.40 1.06 -20.39
C VAL A 40 -2.40 0.54 -21.42
N VAL A 41 -3.68 0.79 -21.18
CA VAL A 41 -4.75 0.52 -22.14
C VAL A 41 -4.94 1.74 -23.02
N LEU A 42 -4.97 1.55 -24.34
CA LEU A 42 -5.29 2.57 -25.34
C LEU A 42 -6.54 2.11 -26.10
N ALA A 43 -7.60 2.90 -26.06
CA ALA A 43 -8.84 2.67 -26.80
C ALA A 43 -9.41 4.01 -27.27
N GLU A 44 -10.04 4.01 -28.46
CA GLU A 44 -10.87 5.11 -28.95
C GLU A 44 -12.34 4.65 -28.91
N SER A 45 -13.22 5.48 -28.36
CA SER A 45 -14.68 5.31 -28.35
C SER A 45 -15.32 6.69 -28.28
N ASP A 46 -16.42 6.89 -29.01
CA ASP A 46 -17.22 8.11 -28.97
C ASP A 46 -18.19 8.15 -27.78
N ASP A 47 -18.35 7.03 -27.05
CA ASP A 47 -19.09 6.93 -25.79
C ASP A 47 -18.19 6.39 -24.64
N PRO A 48 -17.81 7.25 -23.67
CA PRO A 48 -17.00 6.85 -22.52
C PRO A 48 -17.72 5.97 -21.49
N GLY A 49 -19.06 6.05 -21.40
CA GLY A 49 -19.83 5.35 -20.37
C GLY A 49 -19.81 3.83 -20.60
N THR A 50 -20.19 3.44 -21.82
CA THR A 50 -20.22 2.04 -22.25
C THR A 50 -18.83 1.39 -22.23
N MET A 51 -17.78 2.13 -22.60
CA MET A 51 -16.40 1.64 -22.60
C MET A 51 -15.88 1.34 -21.18
N THR A 52 -16.31 2.11 -20.17
CA THR A 52 -15.94 1.88 -18.76
C THR A 52 -16.58 0.59 -18.23
N HIS A 53 -17.80 0.29 -18.66
CA HIS A 53 -18.52 -0.94 -18.29
C HIS A 53 -17.86 -2.20 -18.88
N GLU A 54 -17.55 -2.23 -20.18
CA GLU A 54 -16.92 -3.40 -20.82
C GLU A 54 -15.50 -3.69 -20.30
N LEU A 55 -14.70 -2.64 -20.04
CA LEU A 55 -13.37 -2.79 -19.43
C LEU A 55 -13.45 -3.36 -18.00
N GLY A 56 -14.49 -2.99 -17.23
CA GLY A 56 -14.75 -3.59 -15.92
C GLY A 56 -15.01 -5.10 -15.98
N HIS A 57 -15.75 -5.56 -17.00
CA HIS A 57 -16.03 -6.97 -17.22
C HIS A 57 -14.82 -7.78 -17.72
N GLN A 58 -13.98 -7.23 -18.61
CA GLN A 58 -12.81 -7.94 -19.15
C GLN A 58 -11.66 -8.12 -18.15
N PHE A 59 -11.43 -7.15 -17.26
CA PHE A 59 -10.28 -7.16 -16.35
C PHE A 59 -10.59 -7.66 -14.93
N ALA A 60 -11.82 -8.15 -14.70
CA ALA A 60 -12.27 -8.75 -13.44
C ALA A 60 -12.02 -7.89 -12.18
N LEU A 61 -12.18 -6.57 -12.32
CA LEU A 61 -12.16 -5.62 -11.21
C LEU A 61 -13.47 -5.75 -10.39
N ARG A 62 -13.54 -6.78 -9.54
CA ARG A 62 -14.63 -6.96 -8.57
C ARG A 62 -14.35 -6.20 -7.27
N GLU A 63 -15.46 -5.85 -6.62
CA GLU A 63 -15.55 -5.08 -5.36
C GLU A 63 -15.22 -3.58 -5.48
N GLU A 64 -16.14 -2.82 -6.12
CA GLU A 64 -16.59 -1.52 -5.57
C GLU A 64 -17.85 -0.91 -6.26
N TYR A 65 -18.23 -1.30 -7.50
CA TYR A 65 -19.25 -0.55 -8.27
C TYR A 65 -20.47 -1.34 -8.82
N CYS A 66 -20.72 -2.57 -8.39
CA CYS A 66 -21.95 -3.31 -8.76
C CYS A 66 -22.64 -3.91 -7.53
N SER A 67 -23.77 -3.34 -7.10
CA SER A 67 -24.76 -4.03 -6.27
C SER A 67 -25.85 -4.58 -7.18
N CYS A 68 -25.86 -5.90 -7.39
CA CYS A 68 -26.97 -6.58 -8.05
C CYS A 68 -27.86 -7.19 -6.97
N ASP A 69 -28.99 -6.55 -6.66
CA ASP A 69 -29.95 -7.11 -5.69
C ASP A 69 -30.68 -8.32 -6.28
N THR A 70 -30.79 -9.38 -5.48
CA THR A 70 -31.57 -10.57 -5.82
C THR A 70 -32.99 -10.42 -5.27
N VAL A 71 -33.95 -10.08 -6.14
CA VAL A 71 -35.37 -10.04 -5.78
C VAL A 71 -36.00 -11.41 -6.00
N TYR A 72 -36.47 -12.04 -4.92
CA TYR A 72 -37.28 -13.26 -5.00
C TYR A 72 -38.74 -12.88 -5.29
N LYS A 73 -39.30 -13.41 -6.39
CA LYS A 73 -40.77 -13.51 -6.56
C LYS A 73 -41.11 -14.72 -7.45
N ASP A 74 -41.82 -15.67 -6.85
CA ASP A 74 -42.62 -16.75 -7.44
C ASP A 74 -42.28 -17.26 -8.86
N GLY A 75 -41.19 -18.01 -8.97
CA GLY A 75 -41.15 -19.26 -9.75
C GLY A 75 -41.31 -19.21 -11.28
N LEU A 76 -40.35 -18.60 -12.00
CA LEU A 76 -39.94 -18.99 -13.36
C LEU A 76 -38.44 -18.70 -13.54
N ASP A 77 -37.77 -19.40 -14.46
CA ASP A 77 -36.29 -19.48 -14.50
C ASP A 77 -35.59 -18.37 -15.34
N MET A 78 -34.29 -18.18 -15.08
CA MET A 78 -33.46 -16.99 -15.30
C MET A 78 -33.49 -16.23 -16.65
N GLY A 79 -33.50 -14.89 -16.54
CA GLY A 79 -32.97 -13.95 -17.55
C GLY A 79 -32.46 -12.66 -16.89
N ILE A 80 -31.26 -12.18 -17.26
CA ILE A 80 -30.66 -10.95 -16.68
C ILE A 80 -31.18 -9.72 -17.44
N PHE A 81 -31.89 -8.83 -16.73
CA PHE A 81 -32.28 -7.51 -17.23
C PHE A 81 -31.43 -6.41 -16.57
N CYS A 82 -30.71 -5.63 -17.38
CA CYS A 82 -30.05 -4.38 -16.94
C CYS A 82 -30.83 -3.18 -17.53
N GLY A 83 -31.84 -2.72 -16.80
CA GLY A 83 -32.61 -1.51 -17.11
C GLY A 83 -32.04 -0.26 -16.46
N SER A 84 -32.37 0.91 -17.00
CA SER A 84 -31.78 2.22 -16.65
C SER A 84 -32.29 2.81 -15.32
N TYR A 85 -31.96 2.17 -14.20
CA TYR A 85 -32.10 2.74 -12.85
C TYR A 85 -30.82 2.57 -12.04
N ALA A 86 -29.93 3.56 -12.14
CA ALA A 86 -28.85 3.76 -11.19
C ALA A 86 -29.21 4.97 -10.28
N PRO A 87 -29.13 4.85 -8.94
CA PRO A 87 -29.23 6.01 -8.07
C PRO A 87 -28.01 6.94 -8.25
N TYR A 88 -28.19 8.21 -7.85
CA TYR A 88 -27.27 9.33 -8.09
C TYR A 88 -25.77 9.04 -7.89
N ASN A 89 -24.99 9.48 -8.87
CA ASN A 89 -23.52 9.48 -8.84
C ASN A 89 -22.99 10.60 -7.91
N PRO A 90 -22.12 10.33 -6.91
CA PRO A 90 -21.68 11.33 -5.92
C PRO A 90 -20.65 12.34 -6.41
N LEU A 91 -20.38 12.42 -7.72
CA LEU A 91 -19.50 13.41 -8.35
C LEU A 91 -20.28 14.31 -9.33
N ARG A 92 -21.18 15.12 -8.79
CA ARG A 92 -21.75 16.29 -9.48
C ARG A 92 -21.39 17.55 -8.71
N ALA A 93 -20.41 18.30 -9.21
CA ALA A 93 -20.18 19.67 -8.77
C ALA A 93 -21.12 20.57 -9.58
N ASP A 94 -22.25 20.95 -8.99
CA ASP A 94 -23.17 21.91 -9.61
C ASP A 94 -22.53 23.32 -9.56
N LEU A 95 -22.18 23.84 -10.73
CA LEU A 95 -21.72 25.21 -10.91
C LEU A 95 -22.94 26.14 -11.01
N GLY A 96 -23.24 26.83 -9.91
CA GLY A 96 -24.17 27.96 -9.93
C GLY A 96 -23.48 29.24 -10.38
N CYS A 97 -24.14 30.00 -11.27
CA CYS A 97 -23.79 31.39 -11.52
C CYS A 97 -24.57 32.30 -10.56
N ASP A 98 -23.94 33.37 -10.06
CA ASP A 98 -24.66 34.43 -9.38
C ASP A 98 -25.43 35.33 -10.39
N VAL A 99 -26.15 36.33 -9.88
CA VAL A 99 -26.93 37.28 -10.69
C VAL A 99 -26.08 38.18 -11.62
N ASN A 100 -24.76 38.15 -11.50
CA ASN A 100 -23.82 38.89 -12.36
C ASN A 100 -23.07 37.99 -13.35
N GLY A 101 -23.23 36.66 -13.25
CA GLY A 101 -22.71 35.69 -14.22
C GLY A 101 -21.36 35.05 -13.87
N ASP A 102 -20.87 35.21 -12.64
CA ASP A 102 -19.66 34.51 -12.17
C ASP A 102 -19.99 33.14 -11.56
N CYS A 103 -19.23 32.09 -11.91
CA CYS A 103 -19.39 30.75 -11.37
C CYS A 103 -18.73 30.61 -9.99
N CYS A 104 -19.45 30.07 -9.00
CA CYS A 104 -18.91 29.79 -7.66
C CYS A 104 -19.11 28.33 -7.22
N PHE A 105 -18.20 27.83 -6.37
CA PHE A 105 -18.33 26.54 -5.70
C PHE A 105 -19.17 26.69 -4.43
N SER A 106 -20.21 25.88 -4.27
CA SER A 106 -20.94 25.72 -3.00
C SER A 106 -20.50 24.43 -2.32
N ALA A 107 -19.79 24.54 -1.21
CA ALA A 107 -19.47 23.42 -0.33
C ALA A 107 -19.52 23.89 1.12
N ASP A 108 -20.26 23.17 1.98
CA ASP A 108 -20.42 23.48 3.39
C ASP A 108 -19.11 23.27 4.17
N LEU A 109 -18.37 24.36 4.41
CA LEU A 109 -17.35 24.47 5.44
C LEU A 109 -17.41 25.87 6.09
N PRO A 110 -17.11 26.01 7.39
CA PRO A 110 -17.22 27.28 8.09
C PRO A 110 -16.06 28.25 7.77
N GLU A 111 -16.45 29.50 7.48
CA GLU A 111 -15.65 30.72 7.34
C GLU A 111 -14.85 30.98 6.03
N PRO A 112 -14.69 32.26 5.61
CA PRO A 112 -14.45 32.61 4.20
C PRO A 112 -13.00 32.97 3.87
N TYR A 113 -12.54 32.56 2.67
CA TYR A 113 -11.32 33.09 2.04
C TYR A 113 -11.64 33.85 0.74
N THR A 114 -11.37 35.14 0.73
CA THR A 114 -11.50 36.02 -0.45
C THR A 114 -10.35 35.81 -1.43
N GLY A 115 -10.62 35.48 -2.71
CA GLY A 115 -9.52 35.28 -3.68
C GLY A 115 -9.84 34.91 -5.13
N CYS A 116 -10.96 35.32 -5.73
CA CYS A 116 -11.20 35.03 -7.16
C CYS A 116 -10.34 35.92 -8.10
N LYS A 117 -9.77 35.30 -9.15
CA LYS A 117 -9.14 35.98 -10.29
C LYS A 117 -9.83 35.57 -11.59
N ALA A 118 -10.10 36.54 -12.45
CA ALA A 118 -10.91 36.38 -13.66
C ALA A 118 -10.30 35.46 -14.73
N CYS A 119 -11.16 34.68 -15.38
CA CYS A 119 -10.83 33.91 -16.59
C CYS A 119 -11.04 34.74 -17.86
N LYS A 120 -10.13 34.61 -18.85
CA LYS A 120 -10.25 35.22 -20.18
C LYS A 120 -10.42 34.15 -21.27
N GLY A 121 -11.54 34.22 -21.99
CA GLY A 121 -11.66 33.80 -23.39
C GLY A 121 -11.93 32.32 -23.68
N ASN A 122 -13.15 32.00 -24.12
CA ASN A 122 -13.45 31.90 -25.56
C ASN A 122 -14.92 31.51 -25.79
N ILE A 123 -15.72 32.50 -26.21
CA ILE A 123 -16.97 32.26 -26.95
C ILE A 123 -16.59 32.38 -28.42
N ASP A 124 -16.80 31.32 -29.19
CA ASP A 124 -17.22 31.34 -30.61
C ASP A 124 -17.18 29.93 -31.23
N ARG A 125 -18.18 29.64 -32.08
CA ARG A 125 -18.44 28.43 -32.92
C ARG A 125 -19.47 27.41 -32.42
N LEU A 126 -20.72 27.84 -32.27
CA LEU A 126 -21.88 27.02 -32.68
C LEU A 126 -22.97 27.93 -33.27
N SER A 127 -22.88 28.18 -34.58
CA SER A 127 -23.90 28.90 -35.34
C SER A 127 -24.03 28.30 -36.75
N GLY A 128 -25.12 27.55 -36.97
CA GLY A 128 -25.64 27.19 -38.28
C GLY A 128 -25.41 25.74 -38.75
N GLY A 129 -26.52 25.07 -39.09
CA GLY A 129 -26.60 24.40 -40.40
C GLY A 129 -26.75 22.87 -40.45
N GLU A 130 -27.98 22.44 -40.69
CA GLU A 130 -28.41 21.32 -41.55
C GLU A 130 -28.28 19.83 -41.13
N LEU A 131 -29.45 19.20 -41.30
CA LEU A 131 -29.82 17.78 -41.24
C LEU A 131 -29.07 16.87 -42.21
N ILE A 132 -28.79 15.63 -41.78
CA ILE A 132 -28.94 14.42 -42.62
C ILE A 132 -29.64 13.32 -41.79
N LYS A 133 -30.56 12.58 -42.41
CA LYS A 133 -31.37 11.46 -41.85
C LYS A 133 -30.79 10.08 -42.24
N GLU A 134 -31.40 9.02 -41.68
CA GLU A 134 -31.43 7.62 -42.18
C GLU A 134 -30.20 6.71 -41.88
N ARG A 135 -30.33 5.38 -41.69
CA ARG A 135 -31.41 4.50 -41.16
C ARG A 135 -30.83 3.09 -40.85
N SER A 136 -31.48 2.35 -39.93
CA SER A 136 -31.67 0.88 -39.92
C SER A 136 -30.51 -0.15 -40.06
N ALA A 137 -30.09 -0.70 -38.92
CA ALA A 137 -30.29 -2.12 -38.48
C ALA A 137 -29.77 -3.38 -39.25
N MET A 138 -29.26 -4.32 -38.42
CA MET A 138 -29.31 -5.81 -38.48
C MET A 138 -28.12 -6.70 -38.97
N SER A 139 -27.54 -7.39 -37.96
CA SER A 139 -27.26 -8.85 -37.89
C SER A 139 -26.01 -9.49 -38.53
N GLY A 140 -25.27 -10.22 -37.68
CA GLY A 140 -24.68 -11.55 -37.98
C GLY A 140 -23.35 -11.64 -38.73
N GLY A 141 -22.29 -12.18 -38.10
CA GLY A 141 -21.05 -12.52 -38.83
C GLY A 141 -19.92 -13.13 -38.00
N ARG A 142 -19.61 -14.40 -38.26
CA ARG A 142 -18.61 -15.23 -37.57
C ARG A 142 -17.16 -14.73 -37.70
N SER A 143 -16.42 -14.83 -36.59
CA SER A 143 -14.99 -15.21 -36.44
C SER A 143 -14.06 -15.22 -37.67
N PHE A 144 -12.87 -14.61 -37.52
CA PHE A 144 -11.66 -15.05 -38.22
C PHE A 144 -10.42 -15.03 -37.32
N TRP A 145 -9.80 -16.20 -37.15
CA TRP A 145 -8.40 -16.32 -36.75
C TRP A 145 -7.49 -16.15 -37.98
N LYS A 146 -6.35 -15.46 -37.81
CA LYS A 146 -5.16 -15.65 -38.66
C LYS A 146 -3.90 -15.43 -37.82
N GLY A 147 -3.13 -16.49 -37.60
CA GLY A 147 -1.81 -16.42 -36.97
C GLY A 147 -0.68 -16.32 -38.01
N ILE A 148 0.51 -15.88 -37.57
CA ILE A 148 1.79 -16.02 -38.29
C ILE A 148 2.90 -16.44 -37.28
N ILE A 149 3.91 -17.15 -37.78
CA ILE A 149 4.90 -18.03 -37.11
C ILE A 149 6.27 -17.76 -37.78
N PHE A 150 7.49 -17.81 -37.20
CA PHE A 150 8.07 -18.32 -35.93
C PHE A 150 9.29 -17.44 -35.52
N GLY A 151 9.96 -17.71 -34.38
CA GLY A 151 11.41 -17.37 -34.26
C GLY A 151 12.03 -17.25 -32.85
N GLN A 152 12.64 -18.32 -32.32
CA GLN A 152 13.62 -18.24 -31.22
C GLN A 152 15.03 -17.89 -31.75
N ARG A 153 15.86 -17.22 -30.92
CA ARG A 153 17.31 -17.48 -30.81
C ARG A 153 17.92 -16.86 -29.54
N ASP A 154 19.09 -17.39 -29.17
CA ASP A 154 19.63 -17.44 -27.81
C ASP A 154 20.48 -16.24 -27.34
N HIS A 155 20.83 -16.30 -26.04
CA HIS A 155 21.74 -15.44 -25.28
C HIS A 155 23.09 -15.13 -25.94
N TYR A 156 23.61 -13.93 -25.67
CA TYR A 156 25.01 -13.71 -25.25
C TYR A 156 25.12 -12.45 -24.36
N SER A 157 26.16 -12.38 -23.53
CA SER A 157 26.42 -11.32 -22.54
C SER A 157 27.34 -10.20 -23.07
N GLN A 158 27.27 -8.99 -22.47
CA GLN A 158 28.35 -7.99 -22.52
C GLN A 158 28.28 -6.94 -21.39
N ASN A 159 29.45 -6.36 -21.07
CA ASN A 159 29.71 -5.49 -19.92
C ASN A 159 29.66 -3.97 -20.25
N ALA A 160 29.73 -3.17 -19.17
CA ALA A 160 30.21 -1.78 -19.07
C ALA A 160 29.24 -0.63 -19.41
N TYR A 161 28.98 0.27 -18.44
CA TYR A 161 29.78 1.49 -18.23
C TYR A 161 29.31 2.26 -16.98
N GLU A 162 30.24 2.74 -16.15
CA GLU A 162 29.98 3.72 -15.08
C GLU A 162 30.38 5.13 -15.53
N HIS A 163 29.69 6.16 -15.04
CA HIS A 163 30.00 7.56 -15.31
C HIS A 163 30.21 8.36 -14.02
N LEU A 164 31.44 8.85 -13.83
CA LEU A 164 31.82 9.80 -12.77
C LEU A 164 31.17 11.18 -12.99
N GLN A 165 30.66 11.77 -11.92
CA GLN A 165 30.37 13.21 -11.82
C GLN A 165 31.16 13.77 -10.63
N THR A 166 31.96 14.80 -10.87
CA THR A 166 32.69 15.54 -9.82
C THR A 166 32.18 16.97 -9.75
N GLN A 167 31.97 17.49 -8.55
CA GLN A 167 31.85 18.92 -8.31
C GLN A 167 32.88 19.34 -7.27
N ARG A 168 33.73 20.31 -7.64
CA ARG A 168 34.57 21.05 -6.70
C ARG A 168 33.91 22.39 -6.41
N LEU A 169 33.91 22.80 -5.15
CA LEU A 169 33.79 24.21 -4.79
C LEU A 169 35.15 24.91 -4.99
N MET A 170 35.11 26.16 -5.44
CA MET A 170 36.26 27.06 -5.46
C MET A 170 36.14 28.05 -4.29
N GLU A 171 37.23 28.28 -3.59
CA GLU A 171 37.49 29.55 -2.91
C GLU A 171 38.78 30.18 -3.47
N CYS A 172 38.88 31.51 -3.35
CA CYS A 172 39.84 32.31 -4.11
C CYS A 172 41.27 32.26 -3.58
N GLY A 173 42.25 32.24 -4.50
CA GLY A 173 43.68 32.37 -4.21
C GLY A 173 44.41 33.10 -5.33
N SER A 174 44.74 34.37 -5.05
CA SER A 174 45.45 35.35 -5.88
C SER A 174 46.63 34.86 -6.76
N GLY A 175 46.72 35.42 -7.98
CA GLY A 175 48.00 35.95 -8.49
C GLY A 175 48.54 35.46 -9.84
N GLY A 176 48.95 36.44 -10.67
CA GLY A 176 50.12 36.32 -11.56
C GLY A 176 49.94 35.59 -12.89
N GLY A 177 49.75 36.34 -13.97
CA GLY A 177 49.83 35.81 -15.34
C GLY A 177 51.27 35.71 -15.87
N GLY A 178 51.49 34.73 -16.76
CA GLY A 178 52.73 34.54 -17.53
C GLY A 178 52.54 33.42 -18.56
N SER A 179 52.90 33.65 -19.83
CA SER A 179 52.46 32.81 -20.97
C SER A 179 53.62 32.18 -21.75
N TRP A 180 53.34 31.03 -22.39
CA TRP A 180 54.18 30.29 -23.37
C TRP A 180 55.41 29.57 -22.78
N SER A 181 55.85 28.38 -23.24
CA SER A 181 55.25 27.40 -24.17
C SER A 181 56.03 26.06 -24.19
N GLN A 182 55.39 24.99 -24.68
CA GLN A 182 55.98 23.77 -25.25
C GLN A 182 56.60 22.66 -24.36
N SER A 183 56.55 21.46 -24.99
CA SER A 183 57.19 20.16 -24.72
C SER A 183 56.86 19.36 -23.46
N TRP A 184 56.41 18.13 -23.73
CA TRP A 184 56.24 17.04 -22.78
C TRP A 184 57.60 16.55 -22.24
N LEU A 185 57.73 16.46 -20.92
CA LEU A 185 58.63 15.54 -20.21
C LEU A 185 58.16 15.47 -18.73
N GLN A 186 57.26 14.53 -18.42
CA GLN A 186 56.85 14.31 -17.02
C GLN A 186 57.92 13.50 -16.29
N SER A 187 58.80 14.20 -15.58
CA SER A 187 59.39 13.66 -14.35
C SER A 187 58.32 13.66 -13.27
N LYS A 188 57.87 12.47 -12.86
CA LYS A 188 56.88 12.34 -11.77
C LYS A 188 57.62 12.27 -10.44
N SER A 189 57.69 13.40 -9.73
CA SER A 189 58.11 13.40 -8.33
C SER A 189 57.09 12.61 -7.50
N LEU A 190 57.56 11.60 -6.77
CA LEU A 190 56.73 10.87 -5.83
C LEU A 190 56.47 11.75 -4.59
N SER A 191 55.25 12.23 -4.44
CA SER A 191 54.70 12.59 -3.12
C SER A 191 54.22 11.31 -2.44
N VAL A 192 54.67 11.08 -1.21
CA VAL A 192 54.38 9.87 -0.44
C VAL A 192 52.93 9.88 0.05
N GLU A 193 52.05 9.27 -0.74
CA GLU A 193 50.94 8.49 -0.18
C GLU A 193 51.43 7.05 -0.07
N SER A 194 51.46 6.51 1.15
CA SER A 194 51.70 5.09 1.36
C SER A 194 50.47 4.30 0.92
N ASN A 195 50.37 4.08 -0.39
CA ASN A 195 49.60 2.96 -0.92
C ASN A 195 50.14 1.69 -0.24
N VAL A 196 49.43 1.23 0.78
CA VAL A 196 49.34 -0.21 1.02
C VAL A 196 48.56 -0.75 -0.17
N SER A 197 49.28 -1.03 -1.26
CA SER A 197 48.69 -1.74 -2.39
C SER A 197 48.15 -3.07 -1.87
N ASN A 198 47.00 -3.48 -2.39
CA ASN A 198 46.47 -4.83 -2.15
C ASN A 198 47.44 -5.84 -2.77
N ALA A 199 48.45 -6.25 -2.01
CA ALA A 199 49.37 -7.31 -2.36
C ALA A 199 48.62 -8.65 -2.23
N THR A 200 47.81 -9.00 -3.23
CA THR A 200 47.04 -10.26 -3.26
C THR A 200 47.90 -11.52 -3.30
N ASN A 201 49.23 -11.37 -3.36
CA ASN A 201 50.18 -12.44 -3.57
C ASN A 201 51.05 -12.58 -2.33
N SER A 202 50.94 -13.71 -1.64
CA SER A 202 51.89 -14.10 -0.60
C SER A 202 53.29 -14.24 -1.21
N THR A 203 54.32 -13.81 -0.49
CA THR A 203 55.72 -13.92 -0.91
C THR A 203 56.53 -14.71 0.10
N LEU A 204 57.50 -15.47 -0.39
CA LEU A 204 58.50 -16.15 0.42
C LEU A 204 59.71 -15.22 0.56
N GLU A 205 59.93 -14.70 1.76
CA GLU A 205 61.14 -13.96 2.11
C GLU A 205 62.27 -14.93 2.46
N ILE A 206 63.45 -14.70 1.88
CA ILE A 206 64.62 -15.55 2.05
C ILE A 206 65.80 -14.66 2.45
N LYS A 207 66.16 -14.69 3.74
CA LYS A 207 67.31 -13.94 4.27
C LYS A 207 68.38 -14.91 4.78
N LEU A 208 69.48 -15.03 4.05
CA LEU A 208 70.59 -15.94 4.33
C LEU A 208 71.88 -15.15 4.61
N ARG A 209 72.66 -15.57 5.60
CA ARG A 209 74.07 -15.14 5.76
C ARG A 209 74.94 -16.14 5.01
N VAL A 210 75.66 -15.66 3.99
CA VAL A 210 76.58 -16.46 3.18
C VAL A 210 78.00 -16.05 3.52
N TYR A 211 78.87 -17.02 3.82
CA TYR A 211 80.27 -16.81 4.16
C TYR A 211 81.19 -17.15 2.99
N LYS A 212 82.38 -16.53 2.91
CA LYS A 212 83.41 -16.76 1.87
C LYS A 212 83.89 -18.21 1.78
N ASN A 213 83.71 -19.00 2.83
CA ASN A 213 84.00 -20.45 2.85
C ASN A 213 82.81 -21.31 2.37
N ASN A 214 81.82 -20.70 1.71
CA ASN A 214 80.56 -21.30 1.26
C ASN A 214 79.66 -21.89 2.37
N THR A 215 79.92 -21.56 3.65
CA THR A 215 78.94 -21.83 4.72
C THR A 215 77.75 -20.88 4.57
N VAL A 216 76.53 -21.40 4.76
CA VAL A 216 75.29 -20.63 4.66
C VAL A 216 74.44 -20.86 5.89
N VAL A 217 73.96 -19.79 6.51
CA VAL A 217 73.13 -19.83 7.72
C VAL A 217 71.82 -19.05 7.47
N PRO A 218 70.63 -19.66 7.61
CA PRO A 218 69.38 -18.93 7.50
C PRO A 218 69.27 -17.92 8.64
N SER A 219 68.86 -16.69 8.32
CA SER A 219 68.70 -15.59 9.29
C SER A 219 67.24 -15.21 9.51
N ASN A 220 66.44 -15.19 8.45
CA ASN A 220 64.99 -15.23 8.52
C ASN A 220 64.45 -15.89 7.24
N ILE A 221 63.43 -16.73 7.37
CA ILE A 221 62.67 -17.28 6.25
C ILE A 221 61.21 -17.29 6.69
N SER A 222 60.39 -16.49 6.02
CA SER A 222 59.00 -16.22 6.38
C SER A 222 58.15 -16.11 5.12
N ILE A 223 56.85 -16.38 5.24
CA ILE A 223 55.87 -16.10 4.20
C ILE A 223 55.14 -14.82 4.66
N ASP A 224 55.17 -13.78 3.82
CA ASP A 224 54.69 -12.44 4.17
C ASP A 224 54.07 -11.75 2.94
N PHE A 225 53.33 -10.66 3.17
CA PHE A 225 52.67 -9.87 2.15
C PHE A 225 53.62 -8.87 1.48
N GLY A 226 53.58 -8.84 0.14
CA GLY A 226 54.28 -7.83 -0.63
C GLY A 226 54.40 -8.16 -2.11
N GLU A 227 55.04 -7.27 -2.85
CA GLU A 227 55.47 -7.56 -4.21
C GLU A 227 56.80 -8.31 -4.20
N LYS A 228 57.06 -9.10 -5.25
CA LYS A 228 58.38 -9.70 -5.48
C LYS A 228 59.43 -8.61 -5.58
N LEU A 229 60.66 -8.90 -5.15
CA LEU A 229 61.78 -8.04 -5.49
C LEU A 229 62.12 -8.26 -6.97
N ASP A 230 62.00 -7.20 -7.75
CA ASP A 230 62.61 -7.13 -9.07
C ASP A 230 64.10 -6.87 -8.93
N HIS A 231 64.88 -7.67 -9.65
CA HIS A 231 66.34 -7.55 -9.71
C HIS A 231 66.74 -7.59 -11.18
N ASP A 232 67.77 -6.84 -11.55
CA ASP A 232 68.37 -6.95 -12.89
C ASP A 232 68.97 -8.36 -13.10
N ASP A 233 68.86 -8.87 -14.33
CA ASP A 233 69.28 -10.23 -14.70
C ASP A 233 70.82 -10.40 -14.70
N GLU A 234 71.38 -10.67 -13.52
CA GLU A 234 72.80 -11.02 -13.37
C GLU A 234 73.07 -12.52 -13.59
N ASN A 235 73.86 -12.84 -14.61
CA ASN A 235 74.46 -14.17 -14.79
C ASN A 235 75.62 -14.39 -13.80
N GLY A 236 75.29 -14.54 -12.52
CA GLY A 236 76.26 -14.73 -11.43
C GLY A 236 76.61 -16.19 -11.12
N THR A 237 77.60 -16.38 -10.24
CA THR A 237 78.15 -17.70 -9.86
C THR A 237 77.33 -18.44 -8.79
N TYR A 238 76.40 -17.76 -8.13
CA TYR A 238 75.44 -18.35 -7.21
C TYR A 238 74.09 -18.56 -7.91
N SER A 239 73.38 -19.64 -7.58
CA SER A 239 71.98 -19.81 -8.00
C SER A 239 71.10 -20.32 -6.88
N LEU A 240 70.01 -19.60 -6.62
CA LEU A 240 68.91 -19.99 -5.75
C LEU A 240 67.96 -20.88 -6.57
N ARG A 241 67.61 -22.05 -6.04
CA ARG A 241 66.61 -22.93 -6.63
C ARG A 241 65.57 -23.32 -5.59
N ILE A 242 64.29 -23.21 -5.97
CA ILE A 242 63.18 -23.72 -5.16
C ILE A 242 62.65 -24.98 -5.84
N LEU A 243 62.51 -26.04 -5.06
CA LEU A 243 62.07 -27.36 -5.51
C LEU A 243 60.73 -27.72 -4.88
N ASP A 244 59.92 -28.45 -5.64
CA ASP A 244 58.66 -29.01 -5.18
C ASP A 244 58.83 -30.34 -4.40
N GLY A 245 57.72 -30.97 -4.03
CA GLY A 245 57.72 -32.26 -3.34
C GLY A 245 58.31 -33.43 -4.15
N ASN A 246 58.42 -33.29 -5.48
CA ASN A 246 58.99 -34.29 -6.40
C ASN A 246 60.45 -34.00 -6.75
N GLU A 247 61.11 -33.07 -6.05
CA GLU A 247 62.43 -32.50 -6.38
C GLU A 247 62.52 -31.82 -7.77
N THR A 248 61.38 -31.44 -8.37
CA THR A 248 61.37 -30.64 -9.60
C THR A 248 61.66 -29.18 -9.25
N THR A 249 62.57 -28.53 -9.98
CA THR A 249 62.88 -27.11 -9.75
C THR A 249 61.79 -26.24 -10.37
N ILE A 250 61.08 -25.49 -9.54
CA ILE A 250 59.94 -24.64 -9.92
C ILE A 250 60.26 -23.13 -9.91
N TYR A 251 61.38 -22.74 -9.31
CA TYR A 251 61.95 -21.39 -9.41
C TYR A 251 63.47 -21.49 -9.45
N THR A 252 64.13 -20.67 -10.28
CA THR A 252 65.59 -20.52 -10.32
C THR A 252 65.94 -19.06 -10.53
N ARG A 253 66.91 -18.56 -9.77
CA ARG A 253 67.52 -17.25 -9.98
C ARG A 253 69.03 -17.34 -9.82
N ASN A 254 69.77 -16.81 -10.80
CA ASN A 254 71.22 -16.63 -10.71
C ASN A 254 71.53 -15.24 -10.15
N PHE A 255 72.64 -15.10 -9.42
CA PHE A 255 73.06 -13.82 -8.85
C PHE A 255 74.54 -13.84 -8.43
N SER A 256 75.13 -12.65 -8.28
CA SER A 256 76.48 -12.47 -7.74
C SER A 256 76.43 -12.05 -6.27
N LEU A 257 77.44 -12.46 -5.49
CA LEU A 257 77.57 -12.01 -4.09
C LEU A 257 78.84 -11.19 -3.89
N SER A 258 78.64 -9.96 -3.42
CA SER A 258 79.72 -9.06 -3.02
C SER A 258 80.02 -9.21 -1.52
N PHE A 259 81.30 -9.32 -1.20
CA PHE A 259 81.82 -9.48 0.16
C PHE A 259 82.68 -8.28 0.59
N PHE A 260 82.14 -7.09 0.38
CA PHE A 260 82.64 -5.83 0.89
C PHE A 260 81.49 -5.04 1.52
N ILE A 261 81.83 -4.20 2.49
CA ILE A 261 80.94 -3.21 3.08
C ILE A 261 81.30 -1.88 2.45
N LEU A 262 80.30 -1.17 1.92
CA LEU A 262 80.46 0.20 1.42
C LEU A 262 80.63 1.16 2.60
N SER A 263 81.88 1.29 3.03
CA SER A 263 82.38 2.23 4.02
C SER A 263 83.53 3.05 3.40
N ASP A 264 83.98 4.10 4.07
CA ASP A 264 85.21 4.81 3.73
C ASP A 264 86.28 4.58 4.80
N PRO A 265 87.37 3.83 4.52
CA PRO A 265 87.63 3.07 3.30
C PRO A 265 86.76 1.80 3.20
N ILE A 266 86.68 1.21 2.00
CA ILE A 266 85.88 -0.01 1.73
C ILE A 266 86.44 -1.18 2.54
N MET A 267 85.61 -1.75 3.41
CA MET A 267 86.02 -2.89 4.25
C MET A 267 85.67 -4.23 3.62
N LEU A 268 86.65 -5.12 3.48
CA LEU A 268 86.43 -6.50 3.05
C LEU A 268 85.85 -7.32 4.21
N THR A 269 84.72 -7.98 3.97
CA THR A 269 84.05 -8.87 4.93
C THR A 269 84.24 -10.35 4.55
N ASN A 270 84.08 -11.26 5.50
CA ASN A 270 84.01 -12.71 5.24
C ASN A 270 82.56 -13.23 5.14
N VAL A 271 81.56 -12.38 5.40
CA VAL A 271 80.13 -12.70 5.36
C VAL A 271 79.36 -11.62 4.60
N THR A 272 78.34 -12.01 3.86
CA THR A 272 77.39 -11.12 3.20
C THR A 272 75.95 -11.62 3.44
N ILE A 273 74.96 -10.74 3.25
CA ILE A 273 73.55 -11.09 3.40
C ILE A 273 72.94 -11.22 2.01
N PHE A 274 72.51 -12.43 1.67
CA PHE A 274 71.57 -12.63 0.58
C PHE A 274 70.16 -12.35 1.11
N TYR A 275 69.41 -11.50 0.42
CA TYR A 275 68.02 -11.22 0.69
C TYR A 275 67.24 -11.26 -0.63
N ASP A 276 66.17 -12.03 -0.65
CA ASP A 276 65.27 -12.12 -1.78
C ASP A 276 63.82 -12.29 -1.29
N ARG A 277 62.87 -11.88 -2.13
CA ARG A 277 61.43 -11.98 -1.86
C ARG A 277 60.77 -12.40 -3.16
N ILE A 278 60.30 -13.64 -3.20
CA ILE A 278 59.79 -14.29 -4.41
C ILE A 278 58.31 -14.65 -4.23
N PRO A 279 57.49 -14.77 -5.29
CA PRO A 279 56.11 -15.20 -5.16
C PRO A 279 56.03 -16.59 -4.50
N PHE A 280 55.23 -16.74 -3.44
CA PHE A 280 55.03 -18.02 -2.78
C PHE A 280 54.07 -18.89 -3.59
N ILE A 281 54.41 -20.17 -3.75
CA ILE A 281 53.56 -21.17 -4.41
C ILE A 281 53.43 -22.36 -3.45
N PRO A 282 52.22 -22.87 -3.11
CA PRO A 282 52.05 -23.94 -2.12
C PRO A 282 52.80 -25.26 -2.40
N SER A 283 53.21 -25.47 -3.66
CA SER A 283 54.04 -26.62 -4.08
C SER A 283 55.52 -26.50 -3.66
N MET A 284 56.00 -25.32 -3.24
CA MET A 284 57.38 -25.12 -2.76
C MET A 284 57.66 -25.95 -1.50
N LYS A 285 58.65 -26.85 -1.56
CA LYS A 285 59.03 -27.71 -0.42
C LYS A 285 60.51 -27.63 -0.02
N LYS A 286 61.44 -27.28 -0.91
CA LYS A 286 62.87 -27.13 -0.57
C LYS A 286 63.51 -25.90 -1.20
N ILE A 287 64.31 -25.17 -0.41
CA ILE A 287 65.20 -24.11 -0.87
C ILE A 287 66.60 -24.72 -0.97
N LYS A 288 67.25 -24.64 -2.13
CA LYS A 288 68.67 -25.01 -2.31
C LYS A 288 69.45 -23.81 -2.86
N LEU A 289 70.63 -23.53 -2.29
CA LEU A 289 71.57 -22.57 -2.86
C LEU A 289 72.76 -23.32 -3.44
N TYR A 290 73.18 -22.93 -4.64
CA TYR A 290 74.31 -23.50 -5.35
C TYR A 290 75.38 -22.43 -5.58
N TYR A 291 76.65 -22.86 -5.62
CA TYR A 291 77.80 -22.08 -6.06
C TYR A 291 78.55 -22.87 -7.13
N ASN A 292 78.77 -22.28 -8.32
CA ASN A 292 79.37 -22.94 -9.48
C ASN A 292 78.77 -24.35 -9.75
N GLY A 293 77.45 -24.46 -9.67
CA GLY A 293 76.71 -25.72 -9.89
C GLY A 293 76.74 -26.74 -8.75
N SER A 294 77.55 -26.52 -7.70
CA SER A 294 77.58 -27.39 -6.51
C SER A 294 76.64 -26.88 -5.42
N PRO A 295 75.80 -27.73 -4.77
CA PRO A 295 74.91 -27.29 -3.71
C PRO A 295 75.70 -26.96 -2.43
N ILE A 296 75.45 -25.79 -1.86
CA ILE A 296 76.10 -25.27 -0.63
C ILE A 296 75.12 -25.05 0.52
N PHE A 297 73.81 -25.06 0.25
CA PHE A 297 72.75 -24.96 1.25
C PHE A 297 71.51 -25.76 0.82
N SER A 298 70.78 -26.32 1.78
CA SER A 298 69.47 -26.93 1.57
C SER A 298 68.61 -26.78 2.83
N LEU A 299 67.37 -26.33 2.67
CA LEU A 299 66.38 -26.22 3.75
C LEU A 299 65.00 -26.67 3.27
N ASN A 300 64.24 -27.33 4.14
CA ASN A 300 62.84 -27.68 3.87
C ASN A 300 61.90 -26.51 4.24
N VAL A 301 61.11 -26.04 3.28
CA VAL A 301 60.05 -25.02 3.46
C VAL A 301 58.91 -25.56 4.33
N GLY A 302 58.68 -26.88 4.34
CA GLY A 302 57.70 -27.56 5.20
C GLY A 302 58.04 -27.55 6.71
N THR A 303 58.81 -26.58 7.18
CA THR A 303 58.98 -26.24 8.61
C THR A 303 58.05 -25.10 9.05
N VAL A 304 57.33 -24.48 8.12
CA VAL A 304 56.42 -23.33 8.33
C VAL A 304 54.93 -23.74 8.44
N CYS A 305 54.59 -24.98 8.07
CA CYS A 305 53.23 -25.52 8.15
C CYS A 305 53.31 -27.03 8.39
N ASN A 306 52.76 -27.52 9.50
CA ASN A 306 52.96 -28.90 9.95
C ASN A 306 51.78 -29.86 9.70
N TYR A 307 50.64 -29.35 9.25
CA TYR A 307 49.43 -30.09 8.83
C TYR A 307 48.80 -30.92 9.95
N ASN A 308 48.74 -30.36 11.16
CA ASN A 308 48.17 -31.00 12.36
C ASN A 308 46.73 -30.55 12.70
N ALA A 309 46.11 -29.70 11.86
CA ALA A 309 44.82 -29.05 12.07
C ALA A 309 44.74 -28.10 13.29
N ILE A 310 45.88 -27.55 13.73
CA ILE A 310 46.01 -26.56 14.81
C ILE A 310 46.88 -25.40 14.32
N CYS A 311 46.31 -24.20 14.25
CA CYS A 311 47.08 -23.01 13.90
C CYS A 311 48.12 -22.67 15.00
N GLU A 312 49.43 -22.81 14.72
CA GLU A 312 50.51 -22.47 15.66
C GLU A 312 51.30 -21.21 15.20
N PRO A 313 50.82 -19.97 15.42
CA PRO A 313 51.52 -18.75 14.97
C PRO A 313 52.95 -18.59 15.51
N ARG A 314 53.27 -19.21 16.67
CA ARG A 314 54.64 -19.28 17.20
C ARG A 314 55.62 -20.11 16.35
N ARG A 315 55.13 -20.81 15.33
CA ARG A 315 55.89 -21.55 14.31
C ARG A 315 55.80 -20.91 12.91
N ASN A 316 55.26 -19.69 12.82
CA ASN A 316 54.96 -18.96 11.59
C ASN A 316 53.83 -19.60 10.73
N GLU A 317 52.90 -20.31 11.37
CA GLU A 317 51.65 -20.76 10.75
C GLU A 317 50.61 -19.65 10.74
N SER A 318 50.03 -19.40 9.57
CA SER A 318 48.91 -18.47 9.33
C SER A 318 47.99 -19.04 8.25
N TYR A 319 46.82 -18.45 8.03
CA TYR A 319 45.89 -18.82 6.97
C TYR A 319 46.58 -18.85 5.60
N TYR A 320 47.54 -17.95 5.36
CA TYR A 320 48.26 -17.87 4.08
C TYR A 320 49.45 -18.84 3.98
N SER A 321 50.13 -19.17 5.09
CA SER A 321 51.23 -20.15 5.08
C SER A 321 50.75 -21.60 5.29
N CYS A 322 49.58 -21.78 5.92
CA CYS A 322 49.03 -23.05 6.39
C CYS A 322 47.47 -23.09 6.41
N PRO A 323 46.78 -22.88 5.26
CA PRO A 323 45.31 -22.79 5.18
C PRO A 323 44.52 -24.05 5.58
N ASN A 324 45.21 -25.16 5.85
CA ASN A 324 44.59 -26.40 6.34
C ASN A 324 44.51 -26.43 7.88
N ASP A 325 45.38 -25.69 8.57
CA ASP A 325 45.49 -25.68 10.03
C ASP A 325 44.99 -24.35 10.63
N CYS A 326 45.17 -23.26 9.89
CA CYS A 326 44.64 -21.93 10.19
C CYS A 326 43.42 -21.64 9.30
N LEU A 327 42.28 -21.32 9.93
CA LEU A 327 41.09 -20.80 9.25
C LEU A 327 41.28 -19.33 8.85
N PRO A 328 40.45 -18.79 7.94
CA PRO A 328 40.54 -17.40 7.49
C PRO A 328 40.52 -16.34 8.61
N TYR A 329 39.87 -16.66 9.74
CA TYR A 329 39.68 -15.83 10.94
C TYR A 329 40.37 -16.45 12.18
N ALA A 330 41.43 -17.23 11.98
CA ALA A 330 42.23 -17.79 13.07
C ALA A 330 43.00 -16.68 13.80
N ASN A 331 43.30 -16.88 15.08
CA ASN A 331 44.30 -16.04 15.76
C ASN A 331 45.70 -16.47 15.28
N ASP A 332 46.21 -15.79 14.27
CA ASP A 332 47.47 -16.10 13.58
C ASP A 332 48.43 -14.91 13.39
N SER A 333 48.07 -13.75 13.96
CA SER A 333 48.75 -12.45 13.83
C SER A 333 48.61 -11.75 12.47
N ILE A 334 47.74 -12.21 11.58
CA ILE A 334 47.40 -11.55 10.31
C ILE A 334 45.91 -11.16 10.34
N CYS A 335 45.62 -9.88 10.13
CA CYS A 335 44.24 -9.42 9.94
C CYS A 335 43.73 -9.75 8.53
N ASN A 336 42.75 -10.65 8.43
CA ASN A 336 41.95 -10.88 7.26
C ASN A 336 40.65 -10.05 7.32
N ASN A 337 40.44 -9.19 6.33
CA ASN A 337 39.29 -8.27 6.25
C ASN A 337 38.27 -8.63 5.17
N ASN A 338 38.27 -9.90 4.71
CA ASN A 338 37.32 -10.40 3.72
C ASN A 338 36.00 -10.80 4.38
N PHE A 339 34.90 -10.75 3.61
CA PHE A 339 33.63 -11.38 4.02
C PHE A 339 33.74 -12.91 3.90
N ASP A 340 34.23 -13.59 4.93
CA ASP A 340 34.38 -15.05 4.99
C ASP A 340 33.55 -15.73 6.08
N GLY A 341 32.82 -14.95 6.88
CA GLY A 341 31.79 -15.41 7.81
C GLY A 341 32.27 -15.72 9.23
N GLY A 342 33.53 -15.46 9.56
CA GLY A 342 34.05 -15.44 10.93
C GLY A 342 34.59 -14.07 11.30
N CYS A 343 34.74 -13.80 12.60
CA CYS A 343 35.34 -12.56 13.09
C CYS A 343 36.80 -12.82 13.45
N ASP A 344 37.71 -12.22 12.70
CA ASP A 344 39.16 -12.28 12.86
C ASP A 344 39.60 -11.51 14.13
N PRO A 345 40.25 -12.18 15.10
CA PRO A 345 40.63 -11.57 16.36
C PRO A 345 41.90 -10.71 16.30
N ASP A 346 42.69 -10.79 15.22
CA ASP A 346 43.91 -10.01 15.02
C ASP A 346 43.66 -8.73 14.21
N CYS A 347 42.47 -8.57 13.63
CA CYS A 347 42.03 -7.33 13.03
C CYS A 347 41.83 -6.19 14.04
N LEU A 348 42.20 -4.97 13.60
CA LEU A 348 41.83 -3.75 14.31
C LEU A 348 40.30 -3.61 14.36
N LYS A 349 39.80 -2.92 15.39
CA LYS A 349 38.35 -2.76 15.61
C LYS A 349 37.66 -2.17 14.38
N GLY A 350 36.71 -2.91 13.83
CA GLY A 350 35.93 -2.52 12.65
C GLY A 350 36.66 -2.60 11.31
N TYR A 351 37.87 -3.20 11.25
CA TYR A 351 38.53 -3.53 9.98
C TYR A 351 37.96 -4.80 9.34
N ASP A 352 37.62 -5.79 10.14
CA ASP A 352 36.89 -6.98 9.69
C ASP A 352 35.38 -6.67 9.58
N PRO A 353 34.75 -6.82 8.40
CA PRO A 353 33.31 -6.65 8.21
C PRO A 353 32.40 -7.62 8.98
N ASP A 354 32.88 -8.83 9.30
CA ASP A 354 32.10 -9.89 9.96
C ASP A 354 32.10 -9.75 11.51
N CYS A 355 33.00 -8.95 12.07
CA CYS A 355 33.02 -8.57 13.50
C CYS A 355 31.87 -7.63 13.91
N LYS A 356 30.67 -8.17 14.05
CA LYS A 356 29.47 -7.44 14.52
C LYS A 356 29.61 -6.90 15.95
N LEU A 357 29.37 -5.59 16.10
CA LEU A 357 29.42 -4.86 17.38
C LEU A 357 28.40 -5.38 18.42
N ALA A 358 27.26 -5.89 17.95
CA ALA A 358 26.25 -6.57 18.75
C ALA A 358 25.46 -7.58 17.90
N LYS A 359 24.91 -8.63 18.52
CA LYS A 359 24.26 -9.76 17.82
C LYS A 359 23.00 -10.24 18.56
N ILE A 360 21.96 -10.57 17.81
CA ILE A 360 20.71 -11.14 18.35
C ILE A 360 20.91 -12.63 18.63
N THR A 361 20.69 -13.09 19.88
CA THR A 361 21.00 -14.50 20.27
C THR A 361 19.89 -15.51 19.91
N LYS A 362 18.82 -15.04 19.28
CA LYS A 362 17.55 -15.75 18.96
C LYS A 362 16.72 -16.22 20.16
N LYS A 363 17.17 -15.99 21.38
CA LYS A 363 16.42 -16.29 22.60
C LYS A 363 15.40 -15.18 22.85
N VAL A 364 14.14 -15.59 23.06
CA VAL A 364 13.00 -14.69 23.25
C VAL A 364 12.21 -15.18 24.46
N PHE A 365 11.75 -14.23 25.27
CA PHE A 365 10.75 -14.45 26.31
C PHE A 365 9.61 -13.46 26.09
N ASP A 366 8.38 -13.84 26.42
CA ASP A 366 7.21 -13.01 26.15
C ASP A 366 6.19 -13.06 27.29
N TYR A 367 5.37 -12.02 27.38
CA TYR A 367 4.23 -11.94 28.29
C TYR A 367 3.23 -10.88 27.81
N GLY A 368 1.95 -11.09 28.11
CA GLY A 368 0.92 -10.06 27.98
C GLY A 368 1.07 -9.02 29.08
N LEU A 369 1.00 -7.74 28.72
CA LEU A 369 0.99 -6.60 29.64
C LEU A 369 -0.37 -5.92 29.58
N ASP A 370 -1.06 -5.94 30.71
CA ASP A 370 -2.28 -5.19 31.00
C ASP A 370 -1.86 -3.96 31.82
N ASN A 371 -2.00 -2.75 31.27
CA ASN A 371 -1.61 -1.50 31.92
C ASN A 371 -2.76 -0.85 32.69
N ASN A 372 -4.02 -1.12 32.31
CA ASN A 372 -5.21 -0.49 32.90
C ASN A 372 -5.89 -1.37 33.96
N SER A 373 -5.44 -2.61 34.12
CA SER A 373 -5.97 -3.66 35.00
C SER A 373 -7.42 -4.06 34.71
N ASP A 374 -7.86 -4.00 33.45
CA ASP A 374 -9.19 -4.45 33.02
C ASP A 374 -9.29 -5.95 32.68
N GLY A 375 -8.16 -6.67 32.72
CA GLY A 375 -8.06 -8.10 32.44
C GLY A 375 -7.72 -8.44 30.99
N LEU A 376 -7.49 -7.43 30.12
CA LEU A 376 -7.05 -7.60 28.75
C LEU A 376 -5.65 -7.00 28.54
N PHE A 377 -4.85 -7.63 27.68
CA PHE A 377 -3.50 -7.19 27.39
C PHE A 377 -3.52 -5.99 26.41
N ASP A 378 -3.09 -4.82 26.88
CA ASP A 378 -2.80 -3.66 26.05
C ASP A 378 -1.62 -3.92 25.09
N TYR A 379 -0.64 -4.73 25.53
CA TYR A 379 0.55 -5.05 24.76
C TYR A 379 0.98 -6.52 24.88
N LEU A 380 1.54 -7.07 23.81
CA LEU A 380 2.42 -8.24 23.88
C LEU A 380 3.86 -7.76 23.99
N VAL A 381 4.54 -8.06 25.11
CA VAL A 381 5.92 -7.66 25.33
C VAL A 381 6.85 -8.81 25.00
N ALA A 382 7.72 -8.64 24.01
CA ALA A 382 8.76 -9.60 23.66
C ALA A 382 10.14 -9.10 24.13
N LYS A 383 10.75 -9.83 25.07
CA LYS A 383 12.14 -9.65 25.54
C LYS A 383 13.07 -10.44 24.63
N ILE A 384 13.87 -9.74 23.85
CA ILE A 384 14.85 -10.29 22.92
C ILE A 384 16.23 -10.19 23.57
N GLU A 385 16.95 -11.31 23.63
CA GLU A 385 18.32 -11.34 24.16
C GLU A 385 19.33 -10.91 23.07
N ILE A 386 20.20 -9.97 23.42
CA ILE A 386 21.26 -9.40 22.58
C ILE A 386 22.60 -9.67 23.28
N ASN A 387 23.59 -10.12 22.53
CA ASN A 387 24.98 -10.13 22.99
C ASN A 387 25.69 -8.90 22.41
N VAL A 388 26.16 -8.02 23.28
CA VAL A 388 26.82 -6.76 22.91
C VAL A 388 28.33 -6.93 23.10
N SER A 389 29.08 -6.80 22.01
CA SER A 389 30.55 -6.87 22.01
C SER A 389 31.15 -5.50 22.34
N GLU A 390 30.57 -4.42 21.81
CA GLU A 390 31.01 -3.04 22.04
C GLU A 390 29.90 -2.21 22.72
N PRO A 391 30.18 -1.54 23.86
CA PRO A 391 29.21 -0.65 24.51
C PRO A 391 28.76 0.48 23.58
N GLY A 392 27.46 0.78 23.54
CA GLY A 392 26.92 1.82 22.66
C GLY A 392 25.42 2.01 22.72
N SER A 393 24.93 2.97 21.93
CA SER A 393 23.52 3.30 21.73
C SER A 393 22.87 2.34 20.73
N TYR A 394 21.95 1.49 21.18
CA TYR A 394 21.27 0.50 20.31
C TYR A 394 19.75 0.58 20.41
N GLY A 395 19.07 0.37 19.28
CA GLY A 395 17.62 0.21 19.19
C GLY A 395 17.24 -1.07 18.45
N ILE A 396 16.06 -1.61 18.75
CA ILE A 396 15.47 -2.73 18.01
C ILE A 396 14.19 -2.29 17.33
N ARG A 397 14.06 -2.63 16.03
CA ARG A 397 12.77 -2.72 15.34
C ARG A 397 12.45 -4.18 15.07
N ALA A 398 11.21 -4.59 15.25
CA ALA A 398 10.75 -5.95 14.97
C ALA A 398 9.31 -5.94 14.44
N GLY A 399 9.00 -6.93 13.62
CA GLY A 399 7.63 -7.28 13.24
C GLY A 399 7.12 -8.47 14.04
N LEU A 400 5.87 -8.41 14.45
CA LEU A 400 5.11 -9.54 14.97
C LEU A 400 4.28 -10.13 13.84
N ALA A 401 4.42 -11.42 13.57
CA ALA A 401 3.72 -12.12 12.50
C ALA A 401 2.90 -13.31 13.04
N SER A 402 1.79 -13.62 12.38
CA SER A 402 1.00 -14.82 12.66
C SER A 402 1.68 -16.10 12.16
N SER A 403 1.11 -17.26 12.51
CA SER A 403 1.57 -18.59 12.09
C SER A 403 1.66 -18.78 10.57
N ASP A 404 0.86 -18.04 9.80
CA ASP A 404 0.89 -17.97 8.32
C ASP A 404 1.88 -16.93 7.76
N MET A 405 2.79 -16.41 8.60
CA MET A 405 3.87 -15.48 8.25
C MET A 405 3.42 -14.07 7.79
N GLN A 406 2.13 -13.74 7.87
CA GLN A 406 1.63 -12.36 7.69
C GLN A 406 2.03 -11.50 8.89
N ILE A 407 2.58 -10.29 8.63
CA ILE A 407 2.83 -9.29 9.67
C ILE A 407 1.48 -8.80 10.23
N ILE A 408 1.33 -8.86 11.55
CA ILE A 408 0.21 -8.28 12.30
C ILE A 408 0.50 -6.81 12.62
N THR A 409 1.70 -6.55 13.15
CA THR A 409 2.12 -5.22 13.62
C THR A 409 3.64 -5.14 13.66
N GLU A 410 4.19 -3.92 13.59
CA GLU A 410 5.61 -3.67 13.79
C GLU A 410 5.80 -2.66 14.92
N SER A 411 6.89 -2.82 15.66
CA SER A 411 7.26 -1.94 16.77
C SER A 411 8.74 -1.65 16.77
N SER A 412 9.11 -0.47 17.24
CA SER A 412 10.50 -0.04 17.39
C SER A 412 10.70 0.55 18.77
N THR A 413 11.81 0.21 19.41
CA THR A 413 12.23 0.82 20.66
C THR A 413 12.88 2.18 20.41
N ALA A 414 12.99 2.98 21.48
CA ALA A 414 13.99 4.03 21.55
C ALA A 414 15.42 3.43 21.53
N LEU A 415 16.42 4.29 21.35
CA LEU A 415 17.82 3.93 21.59
C LEU A 415 18.07 3.79 23.09
N PHE A 416 18.85 2.78 23.47
CA PHE A 416 19.31 2.55 24.84
C PHE A 416 20.82 2.32 24.87
N ASN A 417 21.48 2.80 25.92
CA ASN A 417 22.90 2.53 26.14
C ASN A 417 23.07 1.13 26.73
N LEU A 418 23.69 0.23 25.98
CA LEU A 418 24.02 -1.12 26.45
C LEU A 418 25.53 -1.22 26.72
N SER A 419 25.91 -1.84 27.84
CA SER A 419 27.30 -2.23 28.09
C SER A 419 27.67 -3.48 27.28
N ALA A 420 28.95 -3.84 27.23
CA ALA A 420 29.33 -5.17 26.75
C ALA A 420 28.68 -6.27 27.63
N GLY A 421 28.32 -7.41 27.01
CA GLY A 421 27.63 -8.54 27.64
C GLY A 421 26.22 -8.81 27.11
N LEU A 422 25.51 -9.71 27.79
CA LEU A 422 24.14 -10.12 27.44
C LEU A 422 23.09 -9.17 28.04
N HIS A 423 22.17 -8.68 27.21
CA HIS A 423 21.06 -7.81 27.60
C HIS A 423 19.73 -8.32 27.06
N ASN A 424 18.64 -8.09 27.80
CA ASN A 424 17.27 -8.40 27.36
C ASN A 424 16.51 -7.11 27.06
N VAL A 425 16.32 -6.79 25.78
CA VAL A 425 15.58 -5.58 25.34
C VAL A 425 14.13 -5.93 25.08
N SER A 426 13.21 -5.14 25.62
CA SER A 426 11.76 -5.36 25.49
C SER A 426 11.19 -4.57 24.31
N VAL A 427 10.59 -5.27 23.34
CA VAL A 427 9.77 -4.68 22.27
C VAL A 427 8.30 -4.87 22.64
N MET A 428 7.51 -3.79 22.57
CA MET A 428 6.08 -3.81 22.91
C MET A 428 5.24 -3.76 21.64
N PHE A 429 4.45 -4.81 21.39
CA PHE A 429 3.53 -4.89 20.26
C PHE A 429 2.12 -4.54 20.67
N SER A 430 1.43 -3.77 19.82
CA SER A 430 0.05 -3.28 20.04
C SER A 430 -0.92 -4.46 20.21
N GLY A 431 -1.50 -4.61 21.41
CA GLY A 431 -2.57 -5.58 21.67
C GLY A 431 -3.79 -5.33 20.78
N TYR A 432 -4.08 -4.07 20.47
CA TYR A 432 -5.12 -3.68 19.52
C TYR A 432 -4.95 -4.34 18.15
N ASP A 433 -3.73 -4.34 17.62
CA ASP A 433 -3.44 -4.88 16.29
C ASP A 433 -3.55 -6.42 16.31
N ILE A 434 -3.16 -7.04 17.43
CA ILE A 434 -3.29 -8.49 17.67
C ILE A 434 -4.77 -8.88 17.75
N PHE A 435 -5.59 -8.19 18.55
CA PHE A 435 -7.04 -8.40 18.60
C PHE A 435 -7.66 -8.25 17.21
N ASN A 436 -7.29 -7.17 16.50
CA ASN A 436 -7.82 -6.85 15.18
C ASN A 436 -7.46 -7.88 14.10
N SER A 437 -6.32 -8.57 14.25
CA SER A 437 -5.92 -9.67 13.35
C SER A 437 -6.89 -10.86 13.38
N ARG A 438 -7.59 -11.07 14.51
CA ARG A 438 -8.43 -12.25 14.80
C ARG A 438 -7.68 -13.59 14.73
N LYS A 439 -6.35 -13.58 14.84
CA LYS A 439 -5.51 -14.79 14.75
C LYS A 439 -5.02 -15.25 16.13
N ASN A 440 -5.40 -16.48 16.49
CA ASN A 440 -4.88 -17.19 17.65
C ASN A 440 -3.57 -17.89 17.30
N GLY A 441 -2.65 -18.00 18.27
CA GLY A 441 -1.44 -18.79 18.12
C GLY A 441 -0.25 -18.26 18.89
N SER A 442 0.87 -18.95 18.70
CA SER A 442 2.19 -18.36 18.91
C SER A 442 2.53 -17.44 17.73
N TYR A 443 3.00 -16.24 18.04
CA TYR A 443 3.39 -15.25 17.03
C TYR A 443 4.89 -15.32 16.76
N TRP A 444 5.30 -15.13 15.52
CA TRP A 444 6.69 -15.08 15.10
C TRP A 444 7.27 -13.67 15.24
N LEU A 445 8.48 -13.54 15.79
CA LEU A 445 9.29 -12.34 15.59
C LEU A 445 10.01 -12.41 14.24
N LYS A 446 9.61 -11.52 13.34
CA LYS A 446 10.05 -11.41 11.95
C LYS A 446 10.71 -10.05 11.73
N TYR A 447 11.68 -9.97 10.81
CA TYR A 447 12.39 -8.73 10.47
C TYR A 447 12.97 -7.97 11.68
N VAL A 448 13.55 -8.71 12.63
CA VAL A 448 14.18 -8.12 13.82
C VAL A 448 15.49 -7.46 13.42
N ARG A 449 15.52 -6.13 13.45
CA ARG A 449 16.64 -5.29 13.07
C ARG A 449 17.21 -4.61 14.30
N LEU A 450 18.47 -4.91 14.61
CA LEU A 450 19.28 -4.18 15.59
C LEU A 450 19.99 -3.03 14.87
N PHE A 451 19.84 -1.81 15.37
CA PHE A 451 20.40 -0.60 14.76
C PHE A 451 21.08 0.32 15.78
N ASP A 452 22.02 1.15 15.31
CA ASP A 452 22.74 2.12 16.12
C ASP A 452 22.11 3.53 16.05
N GLU A 453 22.72 4.51 16.73
CA GLU A 453 22.32 5.92 16.71
C GLU A 453 22.32 6.58 15.32
N ASN A 454 23.09 6.05 14.37
CA ASN A 454 23.12 6.51 12.97
C ASN A 454 22.09 5.77 12.09
N ASN A 455 21.21 4.97 12.71
CA ASN A 455 20.25 4.09 12.03
C ASN A 455 20.93 3.08 11.08
N LYS A 456 22.21 2.74 11.30
CA LYS A 456 22.92 1.67 10.60
C LYS A 456 22.45 0.32 11.14
N THR A 457 22.23 -0.66 10.27
CA THR A 457 21.93 -2.04 10.69
C THR A 457 23.21 -2.66 11.26
N ILE A 458 23.17 -3.11 12.51
CA ILE A 458 24.28 -3.85 13.16
C ILE A 458 24.04 -5.36 13.05
N ASP A 459 22.80 -5.81 13.26
CA ASP A 459 22.41 -7.19 13.04
C ASP A 459 20.95 -7.28 12.54
N PHE A 460 20.64 -8.39 11.85
CA PHE A 460 19.32 -8.61 11.26
C PHE A 460 18.91 -10.08 11.31
N GLY A 461 17.81 -10.35 12.01
CA GLY A 461 17.13 -11.64 12.02
C GLY A 461 15.85 -11.61 11.20
N TYR A 462 15.87 -12.24 10.02
CA TYR A 462 14.67 -12.39 9.18
C TYR A 462 13.53 -13.08 9.95
N LEU A 463 13.86 -14.17 10.66
CA LEU A 463 12.96 -14.91 11.54
C LEU A 463 13.78 -15.34 12.77
N ILE A 464 13.32 -14.94 13.95
CA ILE A 464 14.06 -15.15 15.21
C ILE A 464 13.53 -16.37 15.96
N ASN A 465 12.32 -16.25 16.51
CA ASN A 465 11.68 -17.26 17.35
C ASN A 465 10.18 -16.94 17.48
N GLN A 466 9.43 -17.82 18.14
CA GLN A 466 8.02 -17.63 18.48
C GLN A 466 7.83 -17.14 19.91
N THR A 467 6.68 -16.52 20.15
CA THR A 467 6.12 -16.28 21.49
C THR A 467 5.44 -17.54 22.03
N SER A 468 5.04 -17.50 23.31
CA SER A 468 4.01 -18.37 23.86
C SER A 468 2.70 -18.27 23.06
N TRP A 469 1.80 -19.24 23.25
CA TRP A 469 0.50 -19.24 22.58
C TRP A 469 -0.46 -18.26 23.25
N TYR A 470 -1.12 -17.42 22.45
CA TYR A 470 -2.18 -16.51 22.92
C TYR A 470 -3.44 -16.63 22.07
N ASN A 471 -4.57 -16.28 22.68
CA ASN A 471 -5.82 -16.03 21.99
C ASN A 471 -5.96 -14.53 21.72
N TYR A 472 -6.37 -14.13 20.51
CA TYR A 472 -6.52 -12.71 20.16
C TYR A 472 -7.52 -12.00 21.07
N THR A 473 -8.50 -12.73 21.62
CA THR A 473 -9.51 -12.21 22.56
C THR A 473 -8.96 -11.86 23.96
N GLN A 474 -7.72 -12.23 24.27
CA GLN A 474 -7.03 -11.79 25.49
C GLN A 474 -6.43 -10.38 25.34
N PHE A 475 -6.41 -9.80 24.14
CA PHE A 475 -5.88 -8.47 23.89
C PHE A 475 -6.97 -7.42 23.81
N GLN A 476 -6.61 -6.19 24.18
CA GLN A 476 -7.55 -5.09 24.30
C GLN A 476 -8.11 -4.61 22.94
N LYS A 477 -9.38 -4.18 22.91
CA LYS A 477 -10.00 -3.52 21.75
C LYS A 477 -9.60 -2.05 21.67
N GLN A 478 -9.39 -1.50 20.47
CA GLN A 478 -9.06 -0.07 20.34
C GLN A 478 -10.17 0.85 20.88
N ALA A 479 -11.43 0.46 20.64
CA ALA A 479 -12.60 1.03 21.27
C ALA A 479 -13.76 0.01 21.31
N SER A 480 -14.71 0.19 22.22
CA SER A 480 -15.90 -0.67 22.35
C SER A 480 -17.12 0.09 22.91
N PHE A 481 -18.32 -0.48 22.74
CA PHE A 481 -19.52 0.04 23.40
C PHE A 481 -19.57 -0.41 24.86
N SER A 482 -19.60 0.54 25.79
CA SER A 482 -19.66 0.31 27.25
C SER A 482 -20.89 -0.48 27.70
N GLY A 483 -21.98 -0.47 26.92
CA GLY A 483 -23.29 -0.98 27.34
C GLY A 483 -24.17 0.07 28.04
N TYR A 484 -23.66 1.28 28.29
CA TYR A 484 -24.48 2.41 28.71
C TYR A 484 -25.28 2.94 27.51
N TYR A 485 -26.60 2.97 27.65
CA TYR A 485 -27.53 3.60 26.71
C TYR A 485 -28.61 4.35 27.49
N ILE A 486 -29.01 5.52 27.01
CA ILE A 486 -30.16 6.28 27.53
C ILE A 486 -30.80 7.06 26.38
N ASP A 487 -32.13 7.08 26.34
CA ASP A 487 -32.90 7.82 25.35
C ASP A 487 -33.56 9.08 25.93
N ASN A 488 -33.71 10.09 25.07
CA ASN A 488 -34.54 11.26 25.30
C ASN A 488 -35.05 11.82 23.97
N VAL A 489 -36.00 12.73 24.03
CA VAL A 489 -36.53 13.43 22.85
C VAL A 489 -35.88 14.80 22.71
N ILE A 490 -35.83 15.30 21.48
CA ILE A 490 -35.38 16.65 21.14
C ILE A 490 -36.41 17.28 20.20
N ASP A 491 -36.99 18.40 20.63
CA ASP A 491 -37.71 19.36 19.80
C ASP A 491 -36.75 20.54 19.57
N VAL A 492 -36.32 20.72 18.32
CA VAL A 492 -35.43 21.81 17.87
C VAL A 492 -36.26 22.99 17.38
N SER A 493 -37.44 22.72 16.82
CA SER A 493 -38.36 23.72 16.28
C SER A 493 -39.06 24.56 17.36
N GLY A 494 -39.29 23.98 18.54
CA GLY A 494 -40.10 24.55 19.61
C GLY A 494 -41.61 24.49 19.36
N ASP A 495 -42.08 23.67 18.40
CA ASP A 495 -43.49 23.55 18.03
C ASP A 495 -44.28 22.55 18.90
N GLY A 496 -43.59 21.83 19.80
CA GLY A 496 -44.17 20.82 20.69
C GLY A 496 -44.12 19.40 20.15
N PHE A 497 -43.61 19.18 18.93
CA PHE A 497 -43.37 17.88 18.34
C PHE A 497 -41.88 17.53 18.31
N TYR A 498 -41.55 16.27 18.54
CA TYR A 498 -40.16 15.83 18.61
C TYR A 498 -39.56 15.68 17.21
N ASP A 499 -38.59 16.52 16.87
CA ASP A 499 -37.77 16.41 15.65
C ASP A 499 -36.90 15.15 15.66
N TYR A 500 -36.40 14.75 16.84
CA TYR A 500 -35.52 13.59 16.99
C TYR A 500 -35.82 12.76 18.24
N LEU A 501 -35.66 11.45 18.09
CA LEU A 501 -35.38 10.54 19.20
C LEU A 501 -33.87 10.44 19.35
N ASN A 502 -33.33 11.03 20.41
CA ASN A 502 -31.92 10.94 20.74
C ASN A 502 -31.65 9.69 21.57
N VAL A 503 -30.65 8.90 21.18
CA VAL A 503 -30.13 7.80 22.00
C VAL A 503 -28.64 8.03 22.22
N ASN A 504 -28.29 8.28 23.47
CA ASN A 504 -26.91 8.47 23.92
C ASN A 504 -26.30 7.11 24.27
N ALA A 505 -25.23 6.75 23.57
CA ALA A 505 -24.48 5.51 23.78
C ALA A 505 -23.10 5.81 24.39
N GLY A 506 -22.72 5.06 25.42
CA GLY A 506 -21.38 5.15 26.00
C GLY A 506 -20.35 4.34 25.22
N VAL A 507 -19.26 4.98 24.80
CA VAL A 507 -18.13 4.38 24.09
C VAL A 507 -16.88 4.47 24.97
N ILE A 508 -16.13 3.38 25.09
CA ILE A 508 -14.82 3.35 25.74
C ILE A 508 -13.79 3.27 24.61
N ALA A 509 -12.97 4.32 24.48
CA ALA A 509 -11.84 4.34 23.57
C ALA A 509 -10.55 4.10 24.37
N SER A 510 -9.94 2.93 24.22
CA SER A 510 -8.67 2.60 24.90
C SER A 510 -7.49 3.33 24.25
N LYS A 511 -7.61 3.68 22.97
CA LYS A 511 -6.65 4.50 22.22
C LYS A 511 -7.37 5.58 21.43
N ALA A 512 -6.86 6.81 21.49
CA ALA A 512 -7.41 7.96 20.78
C ALA A 512 -7.46 7.74 19.25
N GLY A 513 -8.48 8.29 18.58
CA GLY A 513 -8.64 8.18 17.14
C GLY A 513 -9.98 8.69 16.61
N ILE A 514 -10.13 8.63 15.29
CA ILE A 514 -11.36 9.04 14.58
C ILE A 514 -12.20 7.80 14.28
N PHE A 515 -13.41 7.79 14.83
CA PHE A 515 -14.35 6.67 14.78
C PHE A 515 -15.58 7.03 13.93
N LYS A 516 -15.98 6.08 13.08
CA LYS A 516 -17.28 6.06 12.39
C LYS A 516 -18.18 5.10 13.16
N ILE A 517 -19.26 5.64 13.71
CA ILE A 517 -20.21 4.92 14.57
C ILE A 517 -21.55 4.90 13.86
N TYR A 518 -22.21 3.75 13.79
CA TYR A 518 -23.53 3.59 13.21
C TYR A 518 -24.50 3.08 14.27
N GLY A 519 -25.72 3.59 14.26
CA GLY A 519 -26.85 3.10 15.06
C GLY A 519 -28.08 2.93 14.17
N GLU A 520 -28.84 1.86 14.38
CA GLU A 520 -30.04 1.50 13.63
C GLU A 520 -31.25 1.35 14.56
N LEU A 521 -32.33 2.06 14.26
CA LEU A 521 -33.58 2.01 15.02
C LEU A 521 -34.63 1.17 14.29
N ARG A 522 -35.30 0.30 15.04
CA ARG A 522 -36.41 -0.55 14.56
C ARG A 522 -37.64 -0.42 15.45
N ASP A 523 -38.81 -0.74 14.90
CA ASP A 523 -40.04 -0.89 15.68
C ASP A 523 -40.10 -2.26 16.39
N LYS A 524 -41.13 -2.45 17.20
CA LYS A 524 -41.39 -3.70 17.95
C LYS A 524 -41.60 -4.96 17.10
N ASN A 525 -41.80 -4.80 15.79
CA ASN A 525 -41.93 -5.90 14.82
C ASN A 525 -40.62 -6.13 14.04
N ASN A 526 -39.52 -5.49 14.45
CA ASN A 526 -38.22 -5.45 13.76
C ASN A 526 -38.25 -4.81 12.36
N ILE A 527 -39.23 -3.92 12.08
CA ILE A 527 -39.24 -3.12 10.86
C ILE A 527 -38.25 -1.95 11.03
N TYR A 528 -37.40 -1.72 10.03
CA TYR A 528 -36.45 -0.61 9.99
C TYR A 528 -37.17 0.74 10.00
N ILE A 529 -36.73 1.66 10.86
CA ILE A 529 -37.21 3.04 10.92
C ILE A 529 -36.16 4.00 10.34
N ASP A 530 -34.95 3.98 10.92
CA ASP A 530 -33.90 4.94 10.59
C ASP A 530 -32.49 4.41 10.97
N GLY A 531 -31.45 4.99 10.36
CA GLY A 531 -30.05 4.59 10.54
C GLY A 531 -29.12 5.80 10.48
N VAL A 532 -28.38 6.04 11.56
CA VAL A 532 -27.63 7.27 11.79
C VAL A 532 -26.13 6.97 11.88
N TYR A 533 -25.32 7.79 11.19
CA TYR A 533 -23.87 7.79 11.34
C TYR A 533 -23.41 8.96 12.22
N VAL A 534 -22.57 8.66 13.21
CA VAL A 534 -21.86 9.64 14.04
C VAL A 534 -20.37 9.52 13.75
N TYR A 535 -19.72 10.67 13.54
CA TYR A 535 -18.30 10.78 13.28
C TYR A 535 -17.66 11.50 14.47
N ALA A 536 -16.78 10.82 15.22
CA ALA A 536 -16.24 11.34 16.46
C ALA A 536 -14.72 11.13 16.56
N ASN A 537 -13.99 12.20 16.87
CA ASN A 537 -12.59 12.12 17.27
C ASN A 537 -12.53 11.97 18.79
N LEU A 538 -12.33 10.75 19.28
CA LEU A 538 -12.35 10.44 20.71
C LEU A 538 -10.91 10.36 21.23
N SER A 539 -10.65 11.00 22.37
CA SER A 539 -9.41 10.76 23.14
C SER A 539 -9.47 9.39 23.83
N ALA A 540 -8.37 8.93 24.43
CA ALA A 540 -8.45 7.77 25.32
C ALA A 540 -9.36 8.10 26.53
N GLY A 541 -10.27 7.18 26.89
CA GLY A 541 -11.24 7.36 27.98
C GLY A 541 -12.66 6.91 27.63
N SER A 542 -13.61 7.23 28.51
CA SER A 542 -15.04 7.01 28.30
C SER A 542 -15.70 8.27 27.74
N HIS A 543 -16.55 8.09 26.72
CA HIS A 543 -17.23 9.15 25.98
C HIS A 543 -18.70 8.80 25.79
N ILE A 544 -19.55 9.81 25.60
CA ILE A 544 -20.94 9.64 25.16
C ILE A 544 -21.03 10.08 23.70
N VAL A 545 -21.73 9.30 22.88
CA VAL A 545 -22.04 9.63 21.48
C VAL A 545 -23.55 9.57 21.25
N SER A 546 -24.06 10.49 20.45
CA SER A 546 -25.50 10.77 20.34
C SER A 546 -26.05 10.36 18.98
N PHE A 547 -26.95 9.37 18.94
CA PHE A 547 -27.69 9.00 17.73
C PHE A 547 -29.00 9.79 17.67
N ASN A 548 -29.18 10.67 16.69
CA ASN A 548 -30.41 11.46 16.50
C ASN A 548 -31.27 10.83 15.39
N PHE A 549 -32.18 9.93 15.76
CA PHE A 549 -33.10 9.29 14.83
C PHE A 549 -34.25 10.23 14.48
N SER A 550 -34.61 10.30 13.20
CA SER A 550 -35.58 11.29 12.69
C SER A 550 -37.01 11.02 13.16
N GLY A 551 -37.61 12.02 13.81
CA GLY A 551 -39.02 12.01 14.22
C GLY A 551 -39.98 11.81 13.05
N LEU A 552 -39.70 12.42 11.89
CA LEU A 552 -40.48 12.22 10.66
C LEU A 552 -40.51 10.74 10.22
N ARG A 553 -39.40 10.00 10.37
CA ARG A 553 -39.36 8.57 10.06
C ARG A 553 -40.10 7.72 11.09
N ILE A 554 -40.03 8.09 12.37
CA ILE A 554 -40.80 7.45 13.45
C ILE A 554 -42.31 7.66 13.21
N ASN A 555 -42.73 8.88 12.86
CA ASN A 555 -44.10 9.21 12.48
C ASN A 555 -44.55 8.44 11.22
N ALA A 556 -43.67 8.34 10.22
CA ALA A 556 -43.91 7.55 9.01
C ALA A 556 -44.12 6.05 9.30
N ASN A 557 -43.37 5.45 10.22
CA ASN A 557 -43.58 4.05 10.64
C ASN A 557 -44.97 3.82 11.26
N GLY A 558 -45.51 4.80 11.99
CA GLY A 558 -46.89 4.76 12.47
C GLY A 558 -47.15 3.72 13.57
N LYS A 559 -46.13 3.35 14.35
CA LYS A 559 -46.24 2.49 15.53
C LYS A 559 -45.67 3.20 16.75
N ASP A 560 -46.38 3.11 17.86
CA ASP A 560 -45.87 3.51 19.17
C ASP A 560 -44.68 2.63 19.59
N GLY A 561 -43.78 3.24 20.36
CA GLY A 561 -42.68 2.57 21.01
C GLY A 561 -43.12 1.52 22.07
N PRO A 562 -42.16 0.87 22.74
CA PRO A 562 -40.73 1.20 22.74
C PRO A 562 -40.06 0.82 21.43
N TYR A 563 -39.11 1.64 20.99
CA TYR A 563 -38.30 1.38 19.80
C TYR A 563 -37.04 0.62 20.19
N ASN A 564 -36.51 -0.20 19.29
CA ASN A 564 -35.31 -1.00 19.53
C ASN A 564 -34.10 -0.37 18.80
N LEU A 565 -33.06 -0.01 19.54
CA LEU A 565 -31.73 0.23 18.98
C LEU A 565 -31.15 -1.14 18.59
N TYR A 566 -31.44 -1.53 17.35
CA TYR A 566 -31.28 -2.90 16.88
C TYR A 566 -29.86 -3.25 16.52
N TYR A 567 -29.11 -2.33 15.92
CA TYR A 567 -27.73 -2.59 15.53
C TYR A 567 -26.87 -1.37 15.80
N VAL A 568 -25.75 -1.58 16.48
CA VAL A 568 -24.70 -0.58 16.65
C VAL A 568 -23.37 -1.13 16.15
N LYS A 569 -22.61 -0.30 15.44
CA LYS A 569 -21.32 -0.64 14.85
C LYS A 569 -20.33 0.49 15.08
N LEU A 570 -19.20 0.17 15.70
CA LEU A 570 -18.07 1.07 15.96
C LEU A 570 -16.91 0.66 15.07
N SER A 571 -16.51 1.56 14.17
CA SER A 571 -15.49 1.30 13.14
C SER A 571 -14.48 2.43 13.01
N ASN A 572 -13.31 2.12 12.49
CA ASN A 572 -12.31 3.10 12.07
C ASN A 572 -12.85 3.93 10.89
N TYR A 573 -12.69 5.26 10.96
CA TYR A 573 -13.19 6.16 9.92
C TYR A 573 -12.56 5.92 8.53
N THR A 574 -11.26 5.67 8.47
CA THR A 574 -10.47 5.70 7.24
C THR A 574 -10.49 4.37 6.48
N ASN A 575 -10.45 3.23 7.18
CA ASN A 575 -10.37 1.90 6.55
C ASN A 575 -11.59 1.00 6.85
N GLY A 576 -12.62 1.51 7.52
CA GLY A 576 -13.86 0.78 7.83
C GLY A 576 -13.71 -0.38 8.82
N PHE A 577 -12.52 -0.62 9.38
CA PHE A 577 -12.27 -1.74 10.29
C PHE A 577 -13.21 -1.70 11.50
N ILE A 578 -13.91 -2.80 11.80
CA ILE A 578 -14.92 -2.87 12.87
C ILE A 578 -14.25 -3.29 14.19
N PHE A 579 -14.24 -2.37 15.16
CA PHE A 579 -13.73 -2.61 16.52
C PHE A 579 -14.75 -3.33 17.41
N ASP A 580 -16.01 -2.93 17.33
CA ASP A 580 -17.10 -3.52 18.11
C ASP A 580 -18.43 -3.38 17.37
N SER A 581 -19.29 -4.39 17.50
CA SER A 581 -20.64 -4.34 16.95
C SER A 581 -21.58 -5.24 17.73
N LYS A 582 -22.80 -4.80 17.96
CA LYS A 582 -23.78 -5.47 18.83
C LYS A 582 -25.19 -5.35 18.24
N TYR A 583 -26.01 -6.38 18.46
CA TYR A 583 -27.41 -6.42 18.06
C TYR A 583 -28.35 -6.37 19.27
N ASN A 584 -29.57 -5.87 19.08
CA ASN A 584 -30.62 -5.72 20.10
C ASN A 584 -30.12 -5.07 21.40
N VAL A 585 -29.44 -3.92 21.31
CA VAL A 585 -28.67 -3.39 22.44
C VAL A 585 -29.48 -2.62 23.47
N TYR A 586 -30.60 -2.02 23.08
CA TYR A 586 -31.39 -1.17 23.96
C TYR A 586 -32.83 -1.03 23.44
N ASN A 587 -33.80 -1.02 24.36
CA ASN A 587 -35.17 -0.60 24.08
C ASN A 587 -35.39 0.77 24.71
N THR A 588 -35.93 1.72 23.94
CA THR A 588 -36.21 3.07 24.43
C THR A 588 -37.38 3.09 25.40
N SER A 589 -37.65 4.25 25.98
CA SER A 589 -38.94 4.52 26.63
C SER A 589 -40.11 4.36 25.65
N ASN A 590 -41.33 4.24 26.18
CA ASN A 590 -42.55 4.20 25.38
C ASN A 590 -42.90 5.61 24.88
N TYR A 591 -42.86 5.82 23.57
CA TYR A 591 -43.28 7.07 22.93
C TYR A 591 -44.46 6.83 21.99
N ASN A 592 -45.39 7.80 21.94
CA ASN A 592 -46.43 7.83 20.91
C ASN A 592 -45.83 8.40 19.61
N TYR A 593 -46.02 7.73 18.48
CA TYR A 593 -45.45 8.19 17.20
C TYR A 593 -46.01 9.54 16.72
N LEU A 594 -47.21 9.92 17.17
CA LEU A 594 -47.85 11.22 16.88
C LEU A 594 -47.25 12.38 17.69
N ASN A 595 -46.43 12.10 18.71
CA ASN A 595 -45.68 13.16 19.41
C ASN A 595 -44.41 13.57 18.64
N PHE A 596 -44.02 12.82 17.61
CA PHE A 596 -42.91 13.19 16.72
C PHE A 596 -43.40 14.06 15.56
N ALA A 597 -42.53 14.96 15.11
CA ALA A 597 -42.77 15.80 13.95
C ALA A 597 -43.21 14.96 12.75
N GLY A 598 -44.32 15.35 12.11
CA GLY A 598 -44.90 14.63 10.99
C GLY A 598 -46.43 14.56 11.05
N ALA A 599 -47.06 14.75 9.89
CA ALA A 599 -48.46 14.44 9.66
C ALA A 599 -48.60 13.07 8.97
N THR A 600 -49.76 12.44 9.12
CA THR A 600 -50.18 11.27 8.35
C THR A 600 -51.47 11.56 7.59
N ILE A 601 -51.53 11.18 6.32
CA ILE A 601 -52.77 11.03 5.56
C ILE A 601 -53.04 9.54 5.31
N ALA A 602 -54.30 9.12 5.44
CA ALA A 602 -54.72 7.77 5.14
C ALA A 602 -56.17 7.73 4.65
N GLY A 603 -56.53 6.72 3.87
CA GLY A 603 -57.91 6.56 3.43
C GLY A 603 -58.07 5.47 2.38
N PHE A 604 -59.22 5.51 1.71
CA PHE A 604 -59.59 4.57 0.67
C PHE A 604 -59.89 5.29 -0.64
N VAL A 605 -59.40 4.73 -1.76
CA VAL A 605 -59.87 5.04 -3.11
C VAL A 605 -60.88 3.99 -3.52
N THR A 606 -62.08 4.44 -3.88
CA THR A 606 -63.22 3.58 -4.21
C THR A 606 -63.79 3.92 -5.58
N GLY A 607 -64.34 2.93 -6.28
CA GLY A 607 -65.14 3.16 -7.48
C GLY A 607 -66.60 3.48 -7.12
N VAL A 608 -67.42 3.72 -8.15
CA VAL A 608 -68.84 4.13 -8.03
C VAL A 608 -69.70 3.20 -7.14
N ASN A 609 -69.32 1.92 -7.01
CA ASN A 609 -70.01 0.91 -6.19
C ASN A 609 -69.39 0.70 -4.79
N SER A 610 -68.58 1.65 -4.28
CA SER A 610 -67.80 1.51 -3.04
C SER A 610 -66.80 0.34 -3.01
N THR A 611 -66.49 -0.24 -4.17
CA THR A 611 -65.41 -1.22 -4.34
C THR A 611 -64.07 -0.52 -4.27
N GLY A 612 -63.12 -1.03 -3.48
CA GLY A 612 -61.75 -0.53 -3.46
C GLY A 612 -61.12 -0.60 -4.85
N VAL A 613 -60.38 0.44 -5.25
CA VAL A 613 -59.63 0.49 -6.50
C VAL A 613 -58.16 0.32 -6.18
N SER A 614 -57.57 -0.83 -6.54
CA SER A 614 -56.15 -1.09 -6.35
C SER A 614 -55.29 -0.28 -7.31
N ASP A 615 -53.99 -0.16 -7.02
CA ASP A 615 -52.98 0.42 -7.92
C ASP A 615 -53.23 1.87 -8.39
N SER A 616 -54.14 2.60 -7.73
CA SER A 616 -54.33 4.04 -7.92
C SER A 616 -53.14 4.79 -7.33
N GLU A 617 -52.56 5.74 -8.06
CA GLU A 617 -51.42 6.53 -7.61
C GLU A 617 -51.90 7.76 -6.85
N ILE A 618 -51.55 7.87 -5.57
CA ILE A 618 -51.75 9.08 -4.77
C ILE A 618 -50.44 9.85 -4.77
N VAL A 619 -50.42 11.01 -5.40
CA VAL A 619 -49.30 11.95 -5.40
C VAL A 619 -49.68 13.18 -4.56
N LEU A 620 -48.81 13.54 -3.62
CA LEU A 620 -48.89 14.79 -2.87
C LEU A 620 -47.79 15.72 -3.37
N GLN A 621 -48.14 16.96 -3.74
CA GLN A 621 -47.19 18.02 -4.08
C GLN A 621 -47.41 19.20 -3.12
N GLY A 622 -46.34 19.78 -2.60
CA GLY A 622 -46.41 20.76 -1.51
C GLY A 622 -45.01 21.03 -0.93
N PRO A 623 -44.86 21.21 0.40
CA PRO A 623 -43.57 21.42 1.05
C PRO A 623 -42.47 20.41 0.67
N ARG A 624 -42.88 19.16 0.40
CA ARG A 624 -42.11 18.15 -0.35
C ARG A 624 -43.07 17.28 -1.14
N SER A 625 -42.61 16.65 -2.21
CA SER A 625 -43.42 15.68 -2.97
C SER A 625 -43.35 14.28 -2.35
N TYR A 626 -44.50 13.60 -2.30
CA TYR A 626 -44.64 12.22 -1.85
C TYR A 626 -45.56 11.46 -2.79
N TYR A 627 -45.44 10.14 -2.85
CA TYR A 627 -46.40 9.30 -3.56
C TYR A 627 -46.56 7.94 -2.89
N THR A 628 -47.69 7.29 -3.15
CA THR A 628 -47.93 5.87 -2.83
C THR A 628 -48.97 5.30 -3.79
N TYR A 629 -49.11 3.97 -3.79
CA TYR A 629 -50.20 3.28 -4.48
C TYR A 629 -51.16 2.68 -3.46
N THR A 630 -52.43 2.56 -3.83
CA THR A 630 -53.42 1.83 -3.04
C THR A 630 -53.19 0.32 -3.05
N ASP A 631 -53.47 -0.34 -1.94
CA ASP A 631 -53.52 -1.80 -1.85
C ASP A 631 -54.72 -2.41 -2.60
N ILE A 632 -54.85 -3.74 -2.55
CA ILE A 632 -55.95 -4.51 -3.16
C ILE A 632 -57.36 -4.10 -2.69
N ASN A 633 -57.47 -3.42 -1.53
CA ASN A 633 -58.72 -2.93 -0.97
C ASN A 633 -58.94 -1.43 -1.24
N GLY A 634 -58.09 -0.80 -2.06
CA GLY A 634 -58.09 0.65 -2.28
C GLY A 634 -57.48 1.45 -1.12
N SER A 635 -56.91 0.82 -0.11
CA SER A 635 -56.38 1.50 1.08
C SER A 635 -55.00 2.10 0.82
N TYR A 636 -54.74 3.30 1.33
CA TYR A 636 -53.42 3.94 1.28
C TYR A 636 -53.10 4.66 2.59
N ARG A 637 -51.80 4.85 2.86
CA ARG A 637 -51.28 5.65 3.98
C ARG A 637 -49.92 6.27 3.62
N ILE A 638 -49.77 7.56 3.86
CA ILE A 638 -48.47 8.26 3.83
C ILE A 638 -48.30 8.98 5.17
N GLY A 639 -47.19 8.73 5.88
CA GLY A 639 -46.84 9.38 7.15
C GLY A 639 -45.45 10.03 7.08
N GLY A 640 -45.09 10.83 8.09
CA GLY A 640 -43.86 11.64 8.04
C GLY A 640 -43.93 12.78 7.02
N LEU A 641 -45.13 13.28 6.78
CA LEU A 641 -45.39 14.44 5.92
C LEU A 641 -45.03 15.72 6.68
N PHE A 642 -44.47 16.72 5.98
CA PHE A 642 -44.29 18.05 6.55
C PHE A 642 -45.65 18.71 6.82
N ASN A 643 -45.67 19.71 7.69
CA ASN A 643 -46.86 20.53 7.91
C ASN A 643 -47.08 21.50 6.73
N GLY A 644 -48.34 21.84 6.47
CA GLY A 644 -48.73 22.77 5.40
C GLY A 644 -49.71 22.18 4.39
N THR A 645 -49.96 22.96 3.34
CA THR A 645 -50.92 22.66 2.27
C THR A 645 -50.28 21.78 1.20
N TYR A 646 -51.04 20.79 0.72
CA TYR A 646 -50.67 19.91 -0.37
C TYR A 646 -51.74 19.89 -1.45
N ASP A 647 -51.32 19.98 -2.71
CA ASP A 647 -52.10 19.53 -3.86
C ASP A 647 -52.03 17.99 -3.91
N ILE A 648 -53.18 17.32 -3.85
CA ILE A 648 -53.29 15.87 -3.98
C ILE A 648 -53.83 15.51 -5.36
N PHE A 649 -53.06 14.69 -6.08
CA PHE A 649 -53.43 14.13 -7.38
C PHE A 649 -53.63 12.62 -7.19
N VAL A 650 -54.83 12.13 -7.44
CA VAL A 650 -55.18 10.71 -7.39
C VAL A 650 -55.37 10.25 -8.83
N ARG A 651 -54.32 9.64 -9.39
CA ARG A 651 -54.39 9.08 -10.74
C ARG A 651 -55.06 7.72 -10.67
N SER A 652 -56.00 7.50 -11.58
CA SER A 652 -56.62 6.20 -11.71
C SER A 652 -55.61 5.17 -12.25
N PRO A 653 -55.86 3.86 -12.04
CA PRO A 653 -55.00 2.83 -12.60
C PRO A 653 -54.93 2.91 -14.13
N TYR A 654 -53.79 2.50 -14.69
CA TYR A 654 -53.59 2.48 -16.14
C TYR A 654 -54.68 1.66 -16.85
N ASP A 655 -55.19 2.19 -17.97
CA ASP A 655 -56.32 1.64 -18.74
C ASP A 655 -57.60 1.35 -17.92
N SER A 656 -57.79 2.01 -16.78
CA SER A 656 -59.06 1.93 -16.04
C SER A 656 -60.13 2.85 -16.63
N GLU A 657 -61.40 2.52 -16.38
CA GLU A 657 -62.53 3.37 -16.78
C GLU A 657 -62.69 4.66 -15.93
N PHE A 658 -61.78 4.93 -14.99
CA PHE A 658 -61.90 6.01 -14.01
C PHE A 658 -61.13 7.26 -14.41
N ALA A 659 -61.70 8.44 -14.15
CA ALA A 659 -61.00 9.71 -14.30
C ALA A 659 -60.09 10.01 -13.09
N ASP A 660 -59.01 10.75 -13.36
CA ASP A 660 -58.07 11.24 -12.33
C ASP A 660 -58.74 12.33 -11.47
N VAL A 661 -58.43 12.40 -10.17
CA VAL A 661 -59.03 13.34 -9.21
C VAL A 661 -57.98 14.22 -8.54
N ASN A 662 -58.14 15.54 -8.63
CA ASN A 662 -57.27 16.51 -7.98
C ASN A 662 -58.00 17.23 -6.83
N SER A 663 -57.31 17.49 -5.73
CA SER A 663 -57.84 18.23 -4.58
C SER A 663 -56.72 18.95 -3.82
N THR A 664 -57.08 19.65 -2.74
CA THR A 664 -56.12 20.31 -1.82
C THR A 664 -56.39 19.88 -0.38
N ILE A 665 -55.34 19.77 0.43
CA ILE A 665 -55.45 19.36 1.83
C ILE A 665 -54.40 20.03 2.71
N ASP A 666 -54.82 20.54 3.87
CA ASP A 666 -53.92 21.06 4.90
C ASP A 666 -53.58 19.96 5.91
N LEU A 667 -52.29 19.75 6.14
CA LEU A 667 -51.79 18.73 7.06
C LEU A 667 -51.03 19.36 8.23
N GLN A 668 -51.28 18.84 9.44
CA GLN A 668 -50.68 19.32 10.69
C GLN A 668 -49.99 18.18 11.44
N TYR A 669 -48.91 18.49 12.15
CA TYR A 669 -48.16 17.49 12.91
C TYR A 669 -49.01 16.83 14.01
N GLY A 670 -48.71 15.56 14.29
CA GLY A 670 -49.44 14.73 15.23
C GLY A 670 -50.86 14.35 14.81
N THR A 671 -51.30 14.70 13.60
CA THR A 671 -52.62 14.33 13.08
C THR A 671 -52.56 13.13 12.13
N VAL A 672 -53.65 12.35 12.13
CA VAL A 672 -53.95 11.34 11.11
C VAL A 672 -55.20 11.81 10.36
N THR A 673 -55.00 12.47 9.23
CA THR A 673 -56.07 13.00 8.40
C THR A 673 -56.65 11.89 7.54
N SER A 674 -57.96 11.62 7.70
CA SER A 674 -58.67 10.68 6.84
C SER A 674 -59.14 11.37 5.56
N PHE A 675 -58.72 10.86 4.40
CA PHE A 675 -59.10 11.40 3.10
C PHE A 675 -59.50 10.28 2.14
N ASN A 676 -60.81 10.09 1.96
CA ASN A 676 -61.37 9.05 1.10
C ASN A 676 -61.78 9.66 -0.24
N ILE A 677 -61.46 8.95 -1.34
CA ILE A 677 -61.76 9.37 -2.71
C ILE A 677 -62.72 8.37 -3.33
N THR A 678 -63.72 8.85 -4.07
CA THR A 678 -64.56 8.01 -4.93
C THR A 678 -64.38 8.41 -6.39
N LEU A 679 -63.59 7.62 -7.12
CA LEU A 679 -63.35 7.81 -8.54
C LEU A 679 -64.65 7.64 -9.33
N GLN A 680 -64.92 8.61 -10.21
CA GLN A 680 -66.02 8.55 -11.16
C GLN A 680 -65.53 7.93 -12.47
N LYS A 681 -66.44 7.35 -13.26
CA LYS A 681 -66.11 6.92 -14.61
C LYS A 681 -65.74 8.13 -15.46
N GLY A 682 -64.58 8.07 -16.11
CA GLY A 682 -64.14 9.06 -17.08
C GLY A 682 -64.78 8.86 -18.44
N GLY A 683 -64.46 9.76 -19.36
CA GLY A 683 -64.72 9.57 -20.78
C GLY A 683 -63.98 8.35 -21.32
N ILE A 684 -64.56 7.75 -22.36
CA ILE A 684 -63.92 6.75 -23.20
C ILE A 684 -63.94 7.30 -24.62
N ILE A 685 -62.78 7.35 -25.27
CA ILE A 685 -62.68 7.60 -26.71
C ILE A 685 -62.32 6.27 -27.36
N GLU A 686 -63.21 5.75 -28.20
CA GLU A 686 -62.99 4.57 -29.03
C GLU A 686 -63.11 4.96 -30.51
N GLY A 687 -62.36 4.29 -31.38
CA GLY A 687 -62.40 4.57 -32.81
C GLY A 687 -61.47 3.68 -33.62
N THR A 688 -61.42 3.95 -34.93
CA THR A 688 -60.59 3.19 -35.88
C THR A 688 -59.75 4.17 -36.71
N VAL A 689 -58.46 3.89 -36.87
CA VAL A 689 -57.57 4.63 -37.78
C VAL A 689 -57.55 3.92 -39.12
N LEU A 690 -57.98 4.62 -40.16
CA LEU A 690 -58.01 4.14 -41.54
C LEU A 690 -57.03 4.94 -42.42
N ASP A 691 -56.53 4.32 -43.47
CA ASP A 691 -55.81 5.01 -44.54
C ASP A 691 -56.76 5.74 -45.51
N TYR A 692 -56.20 6.33 -46.57
CA TYR A 692 -56.97 7.07 -47.57
C TYR A 692 -57.94 6.19 -48.37
N ASP A 693 -57.63 4.90 -48.55
CA ASP A 693 -58.43 3.94 -49.31
C ASP A 693 -59.45 3.20 -48.42
N GLY A 694 -59.42 3.44 -47.10
CA GLY A 694 -60.33 2.89 -46.10
C GLY A 694 -59.86 1.59 -45.44
N TYR A 695 -58.58 1.21 -45.59
CA TYR A 695 -58.00 0.07 -44.89
C TYR A 695 -57.52 0.46 -43.49
N PRO A 696 -57.65 -0.43 -42.48
CA PRO A 696 -57.18 -0.14 -41.14
C PRO A 696 -55.65 -0.07 -41.04
N ILE A 697 -55.15 0.85 -40.20
CA ILE A 697 -53.73 0.99 -39.90
C ILE A 697 -53.45 0.56 -38.46
N SER A 698 -52.77 -0.57 -38.31
CA SER A 698 -52.29 -1.09 -37.03
C SER A 698 -51.00 -0.43 -36.57
N TYR A 699 -50.73 -0.51 -35.27
CA TYR A 699 -49.49 -0.01 -34.64
C TYR A 699 -49.28 1.51 -34.83
N VAL A 700 -50.36 2.28 -34.70
CA VAL A 700 -50.36 3.76 -34.72
C VAL A 700 -50.62 4.29 -33.32
N ASP A 701 -49.72 5.12 -32.80
CA ASP A 701 -49.94 5.85 -31.56
C ASP A 701 -51.10 6.86 -31.71
N VAL A 702 -52.07 6.77 -30.81
CA VAL A 702 -53.20 7.70 -30.68
C VAL A 702 -53.12 8.39 -29.32
N TYR A 703 -53.12 9.72 -29.34
CA TYR A 703 -53.01 10.56 -28.15
C TYR A 703 -54.28 11.40 -27.95
N ALA A 704 -54.80 11.44 -26.73
CA ALA A 704 -55.81 12.40 -26.29
C ALA A 704 -55.19 13.34 -25.24
N GLU A 705 -55.21 14.63 -25.53
CA GLU A 705 -54.65 15.70 -24.68
C GLU A 705 -55.73 16.74 -24.37
N GLY A 706 -55.89 17.06 -23.09
CA GLY A 706 -56.90 17.98 -22.58
C GLY A 706 -56.73 18.21 -21.07
N PRO A 707 -57.83 18.27 -20.28
CA PRO A 707 -57.76 18.27 -18.81
C PRO A 707 -57.07 17.02 -18.23
N SER A 708 -57.12 15.93 -18.98
CA SER A 708 -56.43 14.66 -18.76
C SER A 708 -55.57 14.33 -19.99
N TYR A 709 -54.60 13.44 -19.82
CA TYR A 709 -53.78 12.89 -20.89
C TYR A 709 -53.89 11.36 -20.90
N ARG A 710 -54.16 10.78 -22.07
CA ARG A 710 -54.14 9.34 -22.33
C ARG A 710 -53.51 9.09 -23.70
N TYR A 711 -52.84 7.96 -23.83
CA TYR A 711 -52.34 7.46 -25.10
C TYR A 711 -52.63 5.96 -25.22
N GLY A 712 -52.64 5.46 -26.44
CA GLY A 712 -52.83 4.05 -26.78
C GLY A 712 -52.31 3.79 -28.19
N GLU A 713 -52.28 2.54 -28.59
CA GLU A 713 -51.83 2.11 -29.91
C GLU A 713 -52.99 1.38 -30.62
N THR A 714 -53.09 1.50 -31.94
CA THR A 714 -54.11 0.75 -32.71
C THR A 714 -53.78 -0.74 -32.83
N ASP A 715 -54.80 -1.57 -32.68
CA ASP A 715 -54.68 -3.03 -32.81
C ASP A 715 -54.49 -3.49 -34.27
N GLU A 716 -54.46 -4.80 -34.51
CA GLU A 716 -54.33 -5.37 -35.87
C GLU A 716 -55.46 -4.96 -36.84
N ASN A 717 -56.61 -4.51 -36.31
CA ASN A 717 -57.78 -4.03 -37.05
C ASN A 717 -57.85 -2.50 -37.12
N GLY A 718 -56.80 -1.80 -36.66
CA GLY A 718 -56.75 -0.34 -36.62
C GLY A 718 -57.62 0.29 -35.51
N GLU A 719 -58.20 -0.52 -34.62
CA GLU A 719 -59.07 -0.06 -33.54
C GLU A 719 -58.25 0.40 -32.33
N TYR A 720 -58.70 1.46 -31.66
CA TYR A 720 -58.09 1.96 -30.42
C TYR A 720 -59.16 2.30 -29.38
N ILE A 721 -58.77 2.24 -28.12
CA ILE A 721 -59.60 2.69 -26.99
C ILE A 721 -58.74 3.42 -25.96
N LEU A 722 -59.17 4.63 -25.58
CA LEU A 722 -58.56 5.47 -24.55
C LEU A 722 -59.57 5.61 -23.41
N ARG A 723 -59.25 5.04 -22.25
CA ARG A 723 -60.14 4.99 -21.07
C ARG A 723 -59.75 5.99 -19.98
N GLY A 724 -60.76 6.47 -19.25
CA GLY A 724 -60.56 7.24 -18.02
C GLY A 724 -60.14 8.69 -18.27
N LEU A 725 -60.70 9.33 -19.30
CA LEU A 725 -60.47 10.74 -19.64
C LEU A 725 -61.29 11.72 -18.79
#